data_AF-Q80T90-F1
#
_entry.id   AF-Q80T90-F1
#
_cell.length_a   1.000
_cell.length_b   1.000
_cell.length_c   1.000
_cell.angle_alpha   90.00
_cell.angle_beta   90.00
_cell.angle_gamma   90.00
#
_symmetry.space_group_name_H-M   'P 1'
#
loop_
_entity.id
_entity.type
_entity.pdbx_description
1 polymer ?
#
loop_
_entity_poly.entity_id
_entity_poly.type
_entity_poly.pdbx_seq_one_letter_code
_entity_poly.pdbx_strand_id
1 'polypeptide(L)'
;HCLFWHPSTGCILGVGLALSLMSHSSHTESRVHVAASLRKLSSYLDESGSQSRTFQEVLVYTLSCVCTSAFSAGIIEAAEAEDIMSKLQLLVENNQQTSGFALALGNLVYGLSVCGHGKAEDLGNRLRPSWIKVVLTEGAPTMLCLAALHGLVALVGSDVDVMQLKSEAIQNTHFQARLNEVIRTLTEVISVSGVIGLQSNAIWLLGHLHLSTLSSNQSRTSVPTDYSYLPEGSFIRAAIGFFITGGKKGPEAVPPSLLKVVMKPIATVGESYQYPPANLAALLSPLMRLNFGEEIQQLCLEIAVTQAPSSQSAASLLGLWVMPPLIHGLSLNIKKYLLVSMPLWAKHMSDEQIQGFVENLMVEVFKTASQPCHPEMCLSALQGLSQAMKLPSPSHHLWSLLCDATGRIFDLLPNRIRRNDLELYISIAKCLSEMTDEGVNQVSQITKDNIEKAAFVKLYLVSQGRLPLMSLTDLLTAAMQHPEKETLAWMILHSLYQARIVNHANTGVLKRLEWLLELMGYVRNIAYQSAPIQNVAPEEALDFLMLIFAAAVVAWADHEAPLLLGLSASWLPWHQQNGPGGPAAALLGRSPMHRVTVQEVLTQLPRSMLLLLQKEPWKEQTQKFIDWLLSIMEIPNKAFAAKSKDLLKATLLSLRVLPEFKKKAVWTRAYGW
;
A
#
# COMPACT_ATOMS: atom_id res chain seq x y z
N HIS A 1 -32.86 -9.57 -39.28
CA HIS A 1 -33.69 -9.85 -40.48
C HIS A 1 -35.21 -9.71 -40.27
N CYS A 2 -35.75 -9.69 -39.03
CA CYS A 2 -37.20 -9.56 -38.78
C CYS A 2 -37.75 -8.11 -38.55
N LEU A 3 -36.92 -7.06 -38.58
CA LEU A 3 -37.34 -5.69 -38.20
C LEU A 3 -37.74 -4.78 -39.38
N PHE A 4 -37.61 -5.23 -40.63
CA PHE A 4 -37.80 -4.39 -41.82
C PHE A 4 -39.16 -4.51 -42.50
N TRP A 5 -40.09 -5.31 -41.97
CA TRP A 5 -41.35 -5.61 -42.67
C TRP A 5 -42.50 -4.63 -42.39
N HIS A 6 -42.39 -3.76 -41.36
CA HIS A 6 -43.24 -2.57 -41.17
C HIS A 6 -42.55 -1.60 -40.20
N PRO A 7 -41.73 -0.64 -40.68
CA PRO A 7 -41.02 0.24 -39.77
C PRO A 7 -41.96 1.32 -39.25
N SER A 8 -42.33 1.24 -37.98
CA SER A 8 -42.68 2.47 -37.25
C SER A 8 -41.42 3.35 -37.14
N THR A 9 -41.60 4.67 -37.11
CA THR A 9 -40.48 5.63 -36.95
C THR A 9 -39.61 5.30 -35.73
N GLY A 10 -40.20 4.81 -34.64
CA GLY A 10 -39.47 4.35 -33.45
C GLY A 10 -38.56 3.14 -33.70
N CYS A 11 -38.95 2.21 -34.57
CA CYS A 11 -38.11 1.05 -34.91
C CYS A 11 -36.84 1.45 -35.65
N ILE A 12 -36.93 2.42 -36.57
CA ILE A 12 -35.76 2.93 -37.32
C ILE A 12 -34.77 3.59 -36.36
N LEU A 13 -35.26 4.45 -35.47
CA LEU A 13 -34.43 5.10 -34.45
C LEU A 13 -33.76 4.06 -33.53
N GLY A 14 -34.51 3.06 -33.08
CA GLY A 14 -33.98 1.97 -32.25
C GLY A 14 -32.90 1.15 -32.95
N VAL A 15 -33.07 0.88 -34.25
CA VAL A 15 -32.03 0.24 -35.08
C VAL A 15 -30.80 1.15 -35.20
N GLY A 16 -30.99 2.45 -35.41
CA GLY A 16 -29.91 3.43 -35.45
C GLY A 16 -29.07 3.46 -34.18
N LEU A 17 -29.73 3.47 -33.02
CA LEU A 17 -29.08 3.41 -31.71
C LEU A 17 -28.31 2.10 -31.52
N ALA A 18 -28.95 0.96 -31.82
CA ALA A 18 -28.31 -0.35 -31.71
C ALA A 18 -27.07 -0.47 -32.60
N LEU A 19 -27.14 -0.01 -33.85
CA LEU A 19 -26.01 -0.01 -34.78
C LEU A 19 -24.89 0.96 -34.34
N SER A 20 -25.25 2.11 -33.79
CA SER A 20 -24.28 3.07 -33.23
C SER A 20 -23.52 2.45 -32.04
N LEU A 21 -24.22 1.78 -31.11
CA LEU A 21 -23.62 1.03 -30.01
C LEU A 21 -22.74 -0.14 -30.49
N MET A 22 -23.25 -0.91 -31.45
CA MET A 22 -22.52 -2.05 -32.02
C MET A 22 -21.24 -1.61 -32.74
N SER A 23 -21.17 -0.37 -33.24
CA SER A 23 -19.97 0.18 -33.87
C SER A 23 -18.76 0.19 -32.92
N HIS A 24 -19.00 0.33 -31.61
CA HIS A 24 -17.95 0.33 -30.59
C HIS A 24 -17.61 -1.06 -30.02
N SER A 25 -18.29 -2.11 -30.48
CA SER A 25 -17.97 -3.48 -30.05
C SER A 25 -16.68 -4.01 -30.69
N SER A 26 -16.00 -4.92 -29.99
CA SER A 26 -14.74 -5.53 -30.43
C SER A 26 -14.91 -6.74 -31.37
N HIS A 27 -16.15 -7.19 -31.60
CA HIS A 27 -16.42 -8.34 -32.46
C HIS A 27 -16.33 -7.97 -33.95
N THR A 28 -15.71 -8.81 -34.77
CA THR A 28 -15.56 -8.56 -36.21
C THR A 28 -16.88 -8.71 -36.96
N GLU A 29 -17.72 -9.66 -36.57
CA GLU A 29 -19.05 -9.90 -37.16
C GLU A 29 -19.98 -8.68 -36.98
N SER A 30 -19.99 -8.06 -35.80
CA SER A 30 -20.79 -6.86 -35.54
C SER A 30 -20.35 -5.67 -36.39
N ARG A 31 -19.04 -5.49 -36.60
CA ARG A 31 -18.48 -4.43 -37.47
C ARG A 31 -18.88 -4.61 -38.94
N VAL A 32 -18.84 -5.85 -39.45
CA VAL A 32 -19.31 -6.18 -40.81
C VAL A 32 -20.82 -5.95 -40.93
N HIS A 33 -21.59 -6.33 -39.91
CA HIS A 33 -23.03 -6.07 -39.86
C HIS A 33 -23.38 -4.59 -39.83
N VAL A 34 -22.61 -3.76 -39.11
CA VAL A 34 -22.78 -2.30 -39.08
C VAL A 34 -22.54 -1.69 -40.47
N ALA A 35 -21.42 -2.01 -41.13
CA ALA A 35 -21.12 -1.52 -42.47
C ALA A 35 -22.20 -1.92 -43.50
N ALA A 36 -22.61 -3.19 -43.48
CA ALA A 36 -23.66 -3.68 -44.38
C ALA A 36 -25.02 -3.02 -44.10
N SER A 37 -25.34 -2.76 -42.84
CA SER A 37 -26.60 -2.10 -42.46
C SER A 37 -26.59 -0.60 -42.79
N LEU A 38 -25.45 0.07 -42.65
CA LEU A 38 -25.29 1.47 -43.06
C LEU A 38 -25.55 1.64 -44.56
N ARG A 39 -24.96 0.77 -45.40
CA ARG A 39 -25.20 0.79 -46.85
C ARG A 39 -26.67 0.54 -47.20
N LYS A 40 -27.34 -0.39 -46.49
CA LYS A 40 -28.77 -0.63 -46.64
C LYS A 40 -29.63 0.57 -46.23
N LEU A 41 -29.26 1.28 -45.15
CA LEU A 41 -29.95 2.50 -44.74
C LEU A 41 -29.77 3.62 -45.78
N SER A 42 -28.58 3.74 -46.37
CA SER A 42 -28.31 4.68 -47.45
C SER A 42 -29.13 4.35 -48.71
N SER A 43 -29.17 3.09 -49.16
CA SER A 43 -29.98 2.70 -50.32
C SER A 43 -31.48 2.88 -50.06
N TYR A 44 -31.93 2.59 -48.84
CA TYR A 44 -33.32 2.78 -48.46
C TYR A 44 -33.72 4.26 -48.43
N LEU A 45 -32.78 5.17 -48.17
CA LEU A 45 -33.01 6.61 -48.32
C LEU A 45 -33.29 7.00 -49.78
N ASP A 46 -32.63 6.36 -50.75
CA ASP A 46 -32.88 6.63 -52.19
C ASP A 46 -34.29 6.19 -52.63
N GLU A 47 -34.76 5.07 -52.07
CA GLU A 47 -36.08 4.51 -52.38
C GLU A 47 -37.22 5.17 -51.58
N SER A 48 -36.90 6.02 -50.60
CA SER A 48 -37.87 6.58 -49.65
C SER A 48 -38.75 7.71 -50.20
N GLY A 49 -38.65 8.05 -51.49
CA GLY A 49 -39.38 9.17 -52.11
C GLY A 49 -40.91 9.07 -52.02
N SER A 50 -41.45 7.86 -51.88
CA SER A 50 -42.89 7.59 -51.72
C SER A 50 -43.37 7.56 -50.26
N GLN A 51 -42.46 7.67 -49.28
CA GLN A 51 -42.75 7.58 -47.85
C GLN A 51 -43.13 8.93 -47.24
N SER A 52 -43.72 8.89 -46.04
CA SER A 52 -44.06 10.12 -45.31
C SER A 52 -42.83 10.97 -44.98
N ARG A 53 -43.02 12.29 -44.86
CA ARG A 53 -41.91 13.20 -44.58
C ARG A 53 -41.21 12.91 -43.25
N THR A 54 -41.99 12.63 -42.21
CA THR A 54 -41.49 12.25 -40.88
C THR A 54 -40.65 10.97 -40.93
N PHE A 55 -40.98 10.03 -41.80
CA PHE A 55 -40.20 8.81 -41.99
C PHE A 55 -38.83 9.12 -42.59
N GLN A 56 -38.77 9.98 -43.60
CA GLN A 56 -37.50 10.41 -44.21
C GLN A 56 -36.62 11.12 -43.18
N GLU A 57 -37.18 12.02 -42.36
CA GLU A 57 -36.42 12.74 -41.32
C GLU A 57 -35.77 11.79 -40.30
N VAL A 58 -36.51 10.79 -39.83
CA VAL A 58 -35.99 9.79 -38.88
C VAL A 58 -34.94 8.88 -39.52
N LEU A 59 -35.13 8.52 -40.80
CA LEU A 59 -34.17 7.71 -41.55
C LEU A 59 -32.84 8.44 -41.75
N VAL A 60 -32.89 9.72 -42.14
CA VAL A 60 -31.71 10.56 -42.35
C VAL A 60 -30.96 10.82 -41.04
N TYR A 61 -31.70 11.09 -39.96
CA TYR A 61 -31.11 11.23 -38.62
C TYR A 61 -30.40 9.95 -38.19
N THR A 62 -31.06 8.79 -38.32
CA THR A 62 -30.47 7.47 -38.04
C THR A 62 -29.22 7.21 -38.88
N LEU A 63 -29.26 7.52 -40.18
CA LEU A 63 -28.11 7.38 -41.07
C LEU A 63 -26.94 8.25 -40.61
N SER A 64 -27.19 9.47 -40.13
CA SER A 64 -26.15 10.36 -39.58
C SER A 64 -25.46 9.77 -38.35
N CYS A 65 -26.22 9.21 -37.40
CA CYS A 65 -25.70 8.62 -36.16
C CYS A 65 -24.84 7.39 -36.45
N VAL A 66 -25.34 6.48 -37.29
CA VAL A 66 -24.63 5.25 -37.62
C VAL A 66 -23.38 5.55 -38.46
N CYS A 67 -23.45 6.48 -39.40
CA CYS A 67 -22.29 6.88 -40.22
C CYS A 67 -21.19 7.47 -39.33
N THR A 68 -21.55 8.40 -38.43
CA THR A 68 -20.61 9.01 -37.49
C THR A 68 -19.96 7.96 -36.57
N SER A 69 -20.77 7.08 -35.97
CA SER A 69 -20.29 6.04 -35.06
C SER A 69 -19.40 5.03 -35.79
N ALA A 70 -19.80 4.60 -36.99
CA ALA A 70 -19.02 3.68 -37.83
C ALA A 70 -17.69 4.29 -38.28
N PHE A 71 -17.67 5.58 -38.64
CA PHE A 71 -16.45 6.29 -39.01
C PHE A 71 -15.51 6.44 -37.81
N SER A 72 -16.05 6.85 -36.65
CA SER A 72 -15.26 6.98 -35.41
C SER A 72 -14.62 5.65 -34.95
N ALA A 73 -15.28 4.52 -35.22
CA ALA A 73 -14.79 3.19 -34.93
C ALA A 73 -13.89 2.58 -36.02
N GLY A 74 -13.66 3.31 -37.13
CA GLY A 74 -12.86 2.85 -38.26
C GLY A 74 -13.50 1.70 -39.06
N ILE A 75 -14.84 1.60 -39.06
CA ILE A 75 -15.59 0.56 -39.79
C ILE A 75 -15.80 0.94 -41.26
N ILE A 76 -15.93 2.24 -41.55
CA ILE A 76 -16.10 2.78 -42.91
C ILE A 76 -14.95 3.73 -43.25
N GLU A 77 -14.65 3.83 -44.55
CA GLU A 77 -13.61 4.73 -45.05
C GLU A 77 -14.10 6.18 -45.16
N ALA A 78 -13.17 7.13 -45.20
CA ALA A 78 -13.49 8.55 -45.35
C ALA A 78 -14.30 8.85 -46.62
N ALA A 79 -14.01 8.16 -47.73
CA ALA A 79 -14.76 8.32 -48.98
C ALA A 79 -16.24 7.91 -48.86
N GLU A 80 -16.52 6.83 -48.11
CA GLU A 80 -17.90 6.37 -47.86
C GLU A 80 -18.66 7.32 -46.93
N ALA A 81 -17.98 7.86 -45.91
CA ALA A 81 -18.55 8.90 -45.04
C ALA A 81 -18.83 10.22 -45.80
N GLU A 82 -17.93 10.60 -46.72
CA GLU A 82 -18.08 11.79 -47.57
C GLU A 82 -19.26 11.67 -48.54
N ASP A 83 -19.48 10.49 -49.14
CA ASP A 83 -20.62 10.24 -50.03
C ASP A 83 -21.96 10.43 -49.31
N ILE A 84 -22.08 9.85 -48.10
CA ILE A 84 -23.26 10.02 -47.24
C ILE A 84 -23.43 11.50 -46.85
N MET A 85 -22.35 12.20 -46.50
CA MET A 85 -22.39 13.63 -46.18
C MET A 85 -22.86 14.48 -47.37
N SER A 86 -22.34 14.21 -48.57
CA SER A 86 -22.71 14.93 -49.80
C SER A 86 -24.17 14.68 -50.19
N LYS A 87 -24.65 13.45 -50.00
CA LYS A 87 -26.05 13.07 -50.20
C LYS A 87 -26.99 13.80 -49.23
N LEU A 88 -26.63 13.88 -47.95
CA LEU A 88 -27.39 14.64 -46.95
C LEU A 88 -27.37 16.15 -47.23
N GLN A 89 -26.24 16.67 -47.71
CA GLN A 89 -26.14 18.07 -48.13
C GLN A 89 -27.12 18.38 -49.27
N LEU A 90 -27.13 17.57 -50.33
CA LEU A 90 -28.05 17.74 -51.46
C LEU A 90 -29.52 17.63 -51.01
N LEU A 91 -29.80 16.73 -50.07
CA LEU A 91 -31.15 16.57 -49.52
C LEU A 91 -31.62 17.83 -48.77
N VAL A 92 -30.74 18.44 -47.97
CA VAL A 92 -31.02 19.72 -47.27
C VAL A 92 -31.16 20.87 -48.26
N GLU A 93 -30.31 20.95 -49.28
CA GLU A 93 -30.38 21.98 -50.31
C GLU A 93 -31.69 21.94 -51.10
N ASN A 94 -32.17 20.74 -51.42
CA ASN A 94 -33.47 20.53 -52.08
C ASN A 94 -34.66 20.77 -51.13
N ASN A 95 -34.45 20.82 -49.82
CA ASN A 95 -35.50 20.84 -48.82
C ASN A 95 -35.20 21.75 -47.61
N GLN A 96 -34.87 23.01 -47.88
CA GLN A 96 -34.30 23.93 -46.88
C GLN A 96 -35.21 24.23 -45.68
N GLN A 97 -36.52 23.97 -45.79
CA GLN A 97 -37.50 24.23 -44.72
C GLN A 97 -37.73 23.05 -43.77
N THR A 98 -36.94 21.97 -43.87
CA THR A 98 -37.11 20.75 -43.08
C THR A 98 -36.07 20.63 -41.98
N SER A 99 -36.49 20.86 -40.74
CA SER A 99 -35.61 20.85 -39.58
C SER A 99 -34.90 19.53 -39.33
N GLY A 100 -35.58 18.39 -39.53
CA GLY A 100 -34.98 17.06 -39.32
C GLY A 100 -33.78 16.79 -40.25
N PHE A 101 -33.81 17.30 -41.48
CA PHE A 101 -32.68 17.16 -42.42
C PHE A 101 -31.51 18.07 -42.04
N ALA A 102 -31.79 19.32 -41.68
CA ALA A 102 -30.76 20.26 -41.24
C ALA A 102 -30.07 19.80 -39.94
N LEU A 103 -30.85 19.27 -38.99
CA LEU A 103 -30.35 18.63 -37.76
C LEU A 103 -29.43 17.44 -38.07
N ALA A 104 -29.89 16.51 -38.90
CA ALA A 104 -29.10 15.32 -39.25
C ALA A 104 -27.80 15.65 -40.00
N LEU A 105 -27.84 16.64 -40.91
CA LEU A 105 -26.63 17.13 -41.58
C LEU A 105 -25.67 17.79 -40.58
N GLY A 106 -26.19 18.66 -39.70
CA GLY A 106 -25.36 19.32 -38.68
C GLY A 106 -24.68 18.32 -37.74
N ASN A 107 -25.41 17.28 -37.32
CA ASN A 107 -24.90 16.21 -36.48
C ASN A 107 -23.83 15.35 -37.20
N LEU A 108 -24.06 14.98 -38.46
CA LEU A 108 -23.07 14.25 -39.26
C LEU A 108 -21.79 15.06 -39.44
N VAL A 109 -21.94 16.34 -39.80
CA VAL A 109 -20.81 17.26 -40.03
C VAL A 109 -19.99 17.46 -38.76
N TYR A 110 -20.66 17.69 -37.63
CA TYR A 110 -20.01 17.78 -36.33
C TYR A 110 -19.27 16.48 -35.97
N GLY A 111 -19.96 15.35 -36.05
CA GLY A 111 -19.42 14.04 -35.71
C GLY A 111 -18.20 13.64 -36.54
N LEU A 112 -18.26 13.81 -37.86
CA LEU A 112 -17.14 13.55 -38.76
C LEU A 112 -15.98 14.52 -38.53
N SER A 113 -16.26 15.81 -38.28
CA SER A 113 -15.23 16.81 -37.97
C SER A 113 -14.48 16.47 -36.68
N VAL A 114 -15.18 16.06 -35.62
CA VAL A 114 -14.55 15.61 -34.35
C VAL A 114 -13.71 14.34 -34.57
N CYS A 115 -14.12 13.47 -35.49
CA CYS A 115 -13.36 12.28 -35.88
C CYS A 115 -12.20 12.58 -36.87
N GLY A 116 -11.92 13.84 -37.22
CA GLY A 116 -10.79 14.24 -38.07
C GLY A 116 -11.07 14.28 -39.57
N HIS A 117 -12.33 14.30 -40.01
CA HIS A 117 -12.67 14.40 -41.44
C HIS A 117 -12.59 15.85 -41.95
N GLY A 118 -11.50 16.21 -42.64
CA GLY A 118 -11.22 17.59 -43.06
C GLY A 118 -12.33 18.28 -43.88
N LYS A 119 -12.94 17.58 -44.85
CA LYS A 119 -14.03 18.18 -45.66
C LYS A 119 -15.32 18.44 -44.85
N ALA A 120 -15.52 17.70 -43.75
CA ALA A 120 -16.65 17.96 -42.87
C ALA A 120 -16.41 19.23 -42.07
N GLU A 121 -15.17 19.47 -41.62
CA GLU A 121 -14.79 20.73 -40.97
C GLU A 121 -14.98 21.94 -41.91
N ASP A 122 -14.54 21.82 -43.17
CA ASP A 122 -14.76 22.85 -44.20
C ASP A 122 -16.24 23.12 -44.45
N LEU A 123 -17.06 22.06 -44.58
CA LEU A 123 -18.49 22.20 -44.75
C LEU A 123 -19.15 22.86 -43.52
N GLY A 124 -18.76 22.47 -42.31
CA GLY A 124 -19.25 23.08 -41.07
C GLY A 124 -18.90 24.56 -40.94
N ASN A 125 -17.71 24.96 -41.41
CA ASN A 125 -17.29 26.37 -41.44
C ASN A 125 -18.02 27.20 -42.51
N ARG A 126 -18.57 26.58 -43.55
CA ARG A 126 -19.45 27.24 -44.54
C ARG A 126 -20.92 27.30 -44.10
N LEU A 127 -21.45 26.20 -43.55
CA LEU A 127 -22.85 26.09 -43.14
C LEU A 127 -23.17 27.01 -41.96
N ARG A 128 -22.27 27.15 -40.98
CA ARG A 128 -22.49 27.97 -39.78
C ARG A 128 -22.80 29.45 -40.10
N PRO A 129 -21.95 30.21 -40.81
CA PRO A 129 -22.26 31.59 -41.14
C PRO A 129 -23.48 31.71 -42.06
N SER A 130 -23.71 30.74 -42.95
CA SER A 130 -24.89 30.70 -43.82
C SER A 130 -26.19 30.58 -43.01
N TRP A 131 -26.25 29.65 -42.05
CA TRP A 131 -27.42 29.45 -41.20
C TRP A 131 -27.60 30.58 -40.18
N ILE A 132 -26.53 31.16 -39.63
CA ILE A 132 -26.62 32.38 -38.80
C ILE A 132 -27.28 33.50 -39.62
N LYS A 133 -26.84 33.72 -40.86
CA LYS A 133 -27.42 34.73 -41.75
C LYS A 133 -28.91 34.46 -42.00
N VAL A 134 -29.29 33.22 -42.29
CA VAL A 134 -30.70 32.84 -42.52
C VAL A 134 -31.57 33.15 -41.29
N VAL A 135 -31.08 32.80 -40.10
CA VAL A 135 -31.80 33.01 -38.83
C VAL A 135 -31.98 34.49 -38.49
N LEU A 136 -30.99 35.33 -38.81
CA LEU A 136 -30.99 36.76 -38.48
C LEU A 136 -31.57 37.64 -39.59
N THR A 137 -31.96 37.07 -40.74
CA THR A 137 -32.53 37.85 -41.84
C THR A 137 -33.99 38.20 -41.55
N GLU A 138 -34.29 39.50 -41.51
CA GLU A 138 -35.67 39.99 -41.38
C GLU A 138 -36.55 39.50 -42.55
N GLY A 139 -37.71 38.92 -42.24
CA GLY A 139 -38.67 38.43 -43.24
C GLY A 139 -38.39 37.04 -43.82
N ALA A 140 -37.39 36.30 -43.32
CA ALA A 140 -37.16 34.92 -43.73
C ALA A 140 -38.33 33.99 -43.29
N PRO A 141 -38.68 32.96 -44.09
CA PRO A 141 -39.74 32.02 -43.73
C PRO A 141 -39.46 31.32 -42.38
N THR A 142 -40.47 31.25 -41.50
CA THR A 142 -40.30 30.67 -40.15
C THR A 142 -39.74 29.24 -40.18
N MET A 143 -40.20 28.40 -41.10
CA MET A 143 -39.71 27.01 -41.24
C MET A 143 -38.26 26.94 -41.70
N LEU A 144 -37.81 27.90 -42.51
CA LEU A 144 -36.40 28.01 -42.93
C LEU A 144 -35.52 28.42 -41.74
N CYS A 145 -36.00 29.36 -40.92
CA CYS A 145 -35.31 29.79 -39.70
C CYS A 145 -35.23 28.66 -38.67
N LEU A 146 -36.31 27.90 -38.49
CA LEU A 146 -36.34 26.74 -37.60
C LEU A 146 -35.36 25.66 -38.06
N ALA A 147 -35.30 25.36 -39.36
CA ALA A 147 -34.36 24.37 -39.89
C ALA A 147 -32.90 24.81 -39.67
N ALA A 148 -32.60 26.07 -39.95
CA ALA A 148 -31.27 26.65 -39.70
C ALA A 148 -30.90 26.63 -38.21
N LEU A 149 -31.84 26.92 -37.29
CA LEU A 149 -31.60 26.84 -35.84
C LEU A 149 -31.25 25.42 -35.38
N HIS A 150 -32.02 24.42 -35.81
CA HIS A 150 -31.75 23.03 -35.45
C HIS A 150 -30.40 22.55 -36.02
N GLY A 151 -30.07 22.94 -37.25
CA GLY A 151 -28.76 22.67 -37.84
C GLY A 151 -27.60 23.35 -37.10
N LEU A 152 -27.74 24.60 -36.68
CA LEU A 152 -26.70 25.32 -35.92
C LEU A 152 -26.38 24.68 -34.58
N VAL A 153 -27.42 24.23 -33.88
CA VAL A 153 -27.29 23.56 -32.57
C VAL A 153 -26.68 22.17 -32.72
N ALA A 154 -27.02 21.45 -33.79
CA ALA A 154 -26.41 20.18 -34.15
C ALA A 154 -24.90 20.33 -34.49
N LEU A 155 -24.51 21.40 -35.19
CA LEU A 155 -23.11 21.70 -35.56
C LEU A 155 -22.18 21.93 -34.38
N VAL A 156 -22.71 22.17 -33.18
CA VAL A 156 -21.94 22.30 -31.93
C VAL A 156 -22.08 21.09 -31.02
N GLY A 157 -22.66 19.99 -31.51
CA GLY A 157 -22.71 18.72 -30.79
C GLY A 157 -23.82 18.66 -29.74
N SER A 158 -25.06 19.02 -30.10
CA SER A 158 -26.19 18.87 -29.18
C SER A 158 -26.53 17.42 -28.85
N ASP A 159 -26.30 16.48 -29.77
CA ASP A 159 -26.75 15.08 -29.65
C ASP A 159 -25.59 14.07 -29.50
N VAL A 160 -24.45 14.50 -28.97
CA VAL A 160 -23.22 13.68 -28.88
C VAL A 160 -23.42 12.41 -28.05
N ASP A 161 -24.28 12.47 -27.03
CA ASP A 161 -24.60 11.33 -26.15
C ASP A 161 -25.23 10.15 -26.92
N VAL A 162 -25.93 10.43 -28.02
CA VAL A 162 -26.55 9.42 -28.90
C VAL A 162 -25.51 8.71 -29.77
N MET A 163 -24.38 9.37 -30.07
CA MET A 163 -23.35 8.90 -31.00
C MET A 163 -22.12 8.27 -30.32
N GLN A 164 -22.06 8.23 -28.98
CA GLN A 164 -20.95 7.67 -28.18
C GLN A 164 -19.54 8.03 -28.66
N LEU A 165 -19.37 9.24 -29.20
CA LEU A 165 -18.07 9.73 -29.65
C LEU A 165 -17.10 9.78 -28.45
N LYS A 166 -15.87 9.28 -28.62
CA LYS A 166 -14.82 9.38 -27.60
C LYS A 166 -14.59 10.86 -27.26
N SER A 167 -14.98 11.25 -26.05
CA SER A 167 -14.85 12.61 -25.49
C SER A 167 -13.39 12.94 -25.09
N GLU A 168 -12.41 12.56 -25.91
CA GLU A 168 -11.00 12.92 -25.68
C GLU A 168 -10.63 14.23 -26.43
N ALA A 169 -11.47 14.71 -27.35
CA ALA A 169 -11.16 15.82 -28.25
C ALA A 169 -11.88 17.16 -27.93
N ILE A 170 -12.64 17.27 -26.83
CA ILE A 170 -13.54 18.43 -26.59
C ILE A 170 -12.85 19.62 -25.87
N GLN A 171 -11.55 19.55 -25.58
CA GLN A 171 -10.81 20.67 -24.96
C GLN A 171 -10.02 21.51 -25.98
N ASN A 172 -10.67 21.97 -27.04
CA ASN A 172 -10.06 22.91 -27.99
C ASN A 172 -10.72 24.29 -27.87
N THR A 173 -9.93 25.36 -27.74
CA THR A 173 -10.41 26.76 -27.64
C THR A 173 -11.31 27.15 -28.82
N HIS A 174 -11.09 26.55 -29.98
CA HIS A 174 -11.90 26.71 -31.17
C HIS A 174 -13.34 26.17 -31.00
N PHE A 175 -13.55 25.05 -30.30
CA PHE A 175 -14.90 24.52 -30.04
C PHE A 175 -15.71 25.45 -29.13
N GLN A 176 -15.09 25.97 -28.07
CA GLN A 176 -15.73 26.92 -27.16
C GLN A 176 -16.14 28.23 -27.86
N ALA A 177 -15.30 28.73 -28.79
CA ALA A 177 -15.66 29.89 -29.60
C ALA A 177 -16.90 29.63 -30.47
N ARG A 178 -17.00 28.44 -31.11
CA ARG A 178 -18.16 28.04 -31.92
C ARG A 178 -19.44 27.91 -31.10
N LEU A 179 -19.33 27.31 -29.91
CA LEU A 179 -20.45 27.16 -28.97
C LEU A 179 -20.99 28.52 -28.53
N ASN A 180 -20.10 29.45 -28.15
CA ASN A 180 -20.48 30.80 -27.73
C ASN A 180 -21.15 31.61 -28.85
N GLU A 181 -20.72 31.44 -30.10
CA GLU A 181 -21.34 32.08 -31.26
C GLU A 181 -22.78 31.59 -31.50
N VAL A 182 -23.02 30.28 -31.36
CA VAL A 182 -24.37 29.70 -31.47
C VAL A 182 -25.26 30.13 -30.30
N ILE A 183 -24.74 30.15 -29.06
CA ILE A 183 -25.47 30.66 -27.88
C ILE A 183 -25.85 32.13 -28.08
N ARG A 184 -24.94 32.96 -28.58
CA ARG A 184 -25.21 34.37 -28.89
C ARG A 184 -26.33 34.50 -29.92
N THR A 185 -26.27 33.71 -30.99
CA THR A 185 -27.28 33.71 -32.06
C THR A 185 -28.66 33.28 -31.54
N LEU A 186 -28.73 32.22 -30.71
CA LEU A 186 -29.98 31.80 -30.06
C LEU A 186 -30.54 32.91 -29.16
N THR A 187 -29.68 33.54 -28.36
CA THR A 187 -30.07 34.65 -27.48
C THR A 187 -30.63 35.83 -28.27
N GLU A 188 -30.00 36.17 -29.39
CA GLU A 188 -30.44 37.23 -30.30
C GLU A 188 -31.83 36.94 -30.90
N VAL A 189 -32.07 35.69 -31.34
CA VAL A 189 -33.40 35.25 -31.81
C VAL A 189 -34.45 35.36 -30.71
N ILE A 190 -34.11 34.98 -29.47
CA ILE A 190 -35.02 35.06 -28.32
C ILE A 190 -35.40 36.52 -28.04
N SER A 191 -34.43 37.43 -28.11
CA SER A 191 -34.65 38.85 -27.80
C SER A 191 -35.32 39.65 -28.92
N VAL A 192 -35.04 39.33 -30.20
CA VAL A 192 -35.37 40.20 -31.34
C VAL A 192 -36.51 39.66 -32.21
N SER A 193 -36.73 38.33 -32.26
CA SER A 193 -37.76 37.75 -33.14
C SER A 193 -39.18 38.10 -32.69
N GLY A 194 -40.02 38.63 -33.59
CA GLY A 194 -41.46 38.82 -33.33
C GLY A 194 -42.31 37.54 -33.45
N VAL A 195 -41.70 36.40 -33.81
CA VAL A 195 -42.40 35.13 -34.04
C VAL A 195 -42.27 34.22 -32.83
N ILE A 196 -43.36 34.08 -32.05
CA ILE A 196 -43.41 33.26 -30.82
C ILE A 196 -42.92 31.83 -31.05
N GLY A 197 -43.27 31.22 -32.19
CA GLY A 197 -42.82 29.87 -32.53
C GLY A 197 -41.30 29.74 -32.65
N LEU A 198 -40.62 30.77 -33.16
CA LEU A 198 -39.16 30.80 -33.30
C LEU A 198 -38.47 31.03 -31.95
N GLN A 199 -39.01 31.96 -31.13
CA GLN A 199 -38.51 32.23 -29.78
C GLN A 199 -38.62 31.00 -28.88
N SER A 200 -39.77 30.33 -28.85
CA SER A 200 -39.98 29.14 -28.01
C SER A 200 -39.05 27.98 -28.39
N ASN A 201 -38.82 27.76 -29.70
CA ASN A 201 -37.88 26.74 -30.16
C ASN A 201 -36.42 27.12 -29.83
N ALA A 202 -36.05 28.40 -29.95
CA ALA A 202 -34.72 28.86 -29.57
C ALA A 202 -34.45 28.70 -28.06
N ILE A 203 -35.44 28.98 -27.20
CA ILE A 203 -35.36 28.73 -25.75
C ILE A 203 -35.19 27.24 -25.46
N TRP A 204 -35.98 26.38 -26.10
CA TRP A 204 -35.90 24.94 -25.92
C TRP A 204 -34.54 24.38 -26.36
N LEU A 205 -34.05 24.80 -27.54
CA LEU A 205 -32.74 24.41 -28.06
C LEU A 205 -31.59 24.90 -27.18
N LEU A 206 -31.70 26.10 -26.60
CA LEU A 206 -30.72 26.62 -25.64
C LEU A 206 -30.68 25.76 -24.37
N GLY A 207 -31.85 25.35 -23.86
CA GLY A 207 -31.97 24.41 -22.75
C GLY A 207 -31.38 23.04 -23.08
N HIS A 208 -31.65 22.52 -24.29
CA HIS A 208 -31.10 21.25 -24.77
C HIS A 208 -29.57 21.30 -24.88
N LEU A 209 -29.01 22.37 -25.44
CA LEU A 209 -27.58 22.59 -25.54
C LEU A 209 -26.90 22.69 -24.16
N HIS A 210 -27.57 23.36 -23.21
CA HIS A 210 -27.11 23.44 -21.82
C HIS A 210 -27.08 22.06 -21.16
N LEU A 211 -28.14 21.26 -21.31
CA LEU A 211 -28.21 19.90 -20.77
C LEU A 211 -27.15 18.99 -21.40
N SER A 212 -26.94 19.07 -22.71
CA SER A 212 -25.90 18.30 -23.44
C SER A 212 -24.47 18.67 -23.00
N THR A 213 -24.23 19.96 -22.74
CA THR A 213 -22.93 20.42 -22.22
C THR A 213 -22.70 19.97 -20.77
N LEU A 214 -23.76 19.90 -19.96
CA LEU A 214 -23.68 19.37 -18.59
C LEU A 214 -23.55 17.84 -18.55
N SER A 215 -24.27 17.10 -19.41
CA SER A 215 -24.25 15.64 -19.48
C SER A 215 -22.92 15.10 -20.02
N SER A 216 -22.31 15.78 -20.98
CA SER A 216 -20.97 15.44 -21.49
C SER A 216 -19.87 15.53 -20.43
N ASN A 217 -20.02 16.43 -19.45
CA ASN A 217 -19.16 16.52 -18.27
C ASN A 217 -19.49 15.48 -17.17
N GLN A 218 -20.62 14.78 -17.29
CA GLN A 218 -21.14 13.85 -16.28
C GLN A 218 -21.12 12.37 -16.70
N SER A 219 -20.64 12.01 -17.89
CA SER A 219 -20.55 10.60 -18.28
C SER A 219 -19.33 9.92 -17.64
N ARG A 220 -19.62 9.08 -16.62
CA ARG A 220 -18.75 8.19 -15.83
C ARG A 220 -17.85 8.85 -14.78
N THR A 221 -18.28 8.81 -13.52
CA THR A 221 -17.46 8.50 -12.32
C THR A 221 -16.04 9.11 -12.26
N SER A 222 -15.80 10.30 -12.78
CA SER A 222 -14.46 10.87 -12.89
C SER A 222 -14.30 11.99 -11.89
N VAL A 223 -13.38 11.77 -10.96
CA VAL A 223 -12.82 12.82 -10.12
C VAL A 223 -12.36 13.97 -11.04
N PRO A 224 -12.59 15.26 -10.70
CA PRO A 224 -12.15 16.40 -11.50
C PRO A 224 -10.67 16.25 -11.93
N THR A 225 -10.34 16.63 -13.16
CA THR A 225 -8.98 16.47 -13.70
C THR A 225 -7.96 17.36 -12.98
N ASP A 226 -8.39 18.50 -12.43
CA ASP A 226 -7.58 19.44 -11.66
C ASP A 226 -8.42 20.20 -10.61
N TYR A 227 -7.80 21.18 -9.94
CA TYR A 227 -8.45 22.07 -8.96
C TYR A 227 -9.01 23.37 -9.55
N SER A 228 -9.28 23.43 -10.86
CA SER A 228 -9.85 24.63 -11.50
C SER A 228 -11.20 25.06 -10.91
N TYR A 229 -11.95 24.12 -10.32
CA TYR A 229 -13.24 24.37 -9.67
C TYR A 229 -13.13 25.12 -8.32
N LEU A 230 -11.94 25.20 -7.73
CA LEU A 230 -11.75 25.93 -6.47
C LEU A 230 -11.70 27.45 -6.73
N PRO A 231 -11.98 28.31 -5.72
CA PRO A 231 -11.89 29.76 -5.86
C PRO A 231 -10.49 30.23 -6.30
N GLU A 232 -10.41 31.37 -7.01
CA GLU A 232 -9.13 31.93 -7.49
C GLU A 232 -8.16 32.28 -6.34
N GLY A 233 -8.68 32.63 -5.16
CA GLY A 233 -7.88 32.85 -3.96
C GLY A 233 -7.32 31.58 -3.30
N SER A 234 -7.61 30.39 -3.85
CA SER A 234 -7.17 29.12 -3.28
C SER A 234 -5.71 28.83 -3.61
N PHE A 235 -4.88 28.69 -2.57
CA PHE A 235 -3.46 28.35 -2.73
C PHE A 235 -3.26 27.02 -3.46
N ILE A 236 -4.05 25.99 -3.13
CA ILE A 236 -3.90 24.66 -3.76
C ILE A 236 -4.25 24.70 -5.26
N ARG A 237 -5.21 25.55 -5.68
CA ARG A 237 -5.51 25.79 -7.10
C ARG A 237 -4.30 26.41 -7.81
N ALA A 238 -3.70 27.44 -7.23
CA ALA A 238 -2.52 28.10 -7.80
C ALA A 238 -1.31 27.15 -7.87
N ALA A 239 -1.07 26.39 -6.79
CA ALA A 239 0.01 25.42 -6.71
C ALA A 239 -0.13 24.31 -7.77
N ILE A 240 -1.32 23.72 -7.91
CA ILE A 240 -1.57 22.71 -8.94
C ILE A 240 -1.52 23.29 -10.35
N GLY A 241 -1.96 24.54 -10.55
CA GLY A 241 -1.76 25.24 -11.82
C GLY A 241 -0.26 25.34 -12.20
N PHE A 242 0.61 25.55 -11.20
CA PHE A 242 2.06 25.53 -11.38
C PHE A 242 2.58 24.12 -11.70
N PHE A 243 2.04 23.07 -11.07
CA PHE A 243 2.42 21.67 -11.35
C PHE A 243 2.07 21.28 -12.79
N ILE A 244 0.85 21.63 -13.23
CA ILE A 244 0.40 21.39 -14.61
C ILE A 244 1.31 22.11 -15.60
N THR A 245 1.72 23.35 -15.30
CA THR A 245 2.65 24.10 -16.14
C THR A 245 4.02 23.42 -16.21
N GLY A 246 4.54 22.95 -15.08
CA GLY A 246 5.75 22.13 -15.04
C GLY A 246 5.64 20.85 -15.85
N GLY A 247 4.55 20.10 -15.69
CA GLY A 247 4.28 18.87 -16.43
C GLY A 247 4.12 19.05 -17.94
N LYS A 248 3.65 20.22 -18.39
CA LYS A 248 3.50 20.56 -19.81
C LYS A 248 4.78 21.07 -20.45
N LYS A 249 5.54 21.91 -19.74
CA LYS A 249 6.70 22.62 -20.31
C LYS A 249 8.05 21.99 -19.98
N GLY A 250 8.13 21.13 -18.98
CA GLY A 250 9.35 20.44 -18.58
C GLY A 250 10.37 21.29 -17.80
N PRO A 251 11.49 20.68 -17.40
CA PRO A 251 12.51 21.30 -16.55
C PRO A 251 13.28 22.45 -17.24
N GLU A 252 13.29 22.48 -18.57
CA GLU A 252 13.94 23.54 -19.36
C GLU A 252 13.21 24.89 -19.22
N ALA A 253 11.89 24.85 -19.06
CA ALA A 253 11.05 26.04 -18.96
C ALA A 253 10.61 26.35 -17.53
N VAL A 254 10.53 25.34 -16.65
CA VAL A 254 10.18 25.51 -15.24
C VAL A 254 11.33 24.98 -14.37
N PRO A 255 12.10 25.88 -13.71
CA PRO A 255 13.20 25.46 -12.85
C PRO A 255 12.75 24.52 -11.73
N PRO A 256 13.44 23.39 -11.50
CA PRO A 256 13.12 22.46 -10.41
C PRO A 256 13.11 23.10 -9.02
N SER A 257 13.97 24.10 -8.79
CA SER A 257 14.04 24.84 -7.53
C SER A 257 12.73 25.57 -7.19
N LEU A 258 12.05 26.13 -8.19
CA LEU A 258 10.76 26.81 -7.99
C LEU A 258 9.64 25.80 -7.75
N LEU A 259 9.64 24.69 -8.51
CA LEU A 259 8.67 23.61 -8.32
C LEU A 259 8.78 23.01 -6.91
N LYS A 260 10.01 22.80 -6.42
CA LYS A 260 10.29 22.35 -5.05
C LYS A 260 9.68 23.26 -3.99
N VAL A 261 9.86 24.58 -4.12
CA VAL A 261 9.34 25.57 -3.15
C VAL A 261 7.82 25.50 -3.05
N VAL A 262 7.12 25.28 -4.17
CA VAL A 262 5.66 25.16 -4.19
C VAL A 262 5.18 23.78 -3.72
N MET A 263 5.90 22.72 -4.07
CA MET A 263 5.52 21.34 -3.74
C MET A 263 5.70 21.00 -2.26
N LYS A 264 6.75 21.51 -1.62
CA LYS A 264 7.10 21.13 -0.25
C LYS A 264 5.98 21.44 0.77
N PRO A 265 5.37 22.65 0.79
CA PRO A 265 4.23 22.93 1.66
C PRO A 265 3.04 22.02 1.39
N ILE A 266 2.76 21.69 0.13
CA ILE A 266 1.69 20.76 -0.22
C ILE A 266 2.01 19.40 0.39
N ALA A 267 3.15 18.78 0.07
CA ALA A 267 3.56 17.49 0.62
C ALA A 267 3.47 17.43 2.16
N THR A 268 3.98 18.45 2.88
CA THR A 268 3.96 18.50 4.34
C THR A 268 2.54 18.60 4.92
N VAL A 269 1.65 19.40 4.31
CA VAL A 269 0.26 19.55 4.77
C VAL A 269 -0.54 18.26 4.55
N GLY A 270 -0.18 17.46 3.53
CA GLY A 270 -0.81 16.18 3.23
C GLY A 270 -0.79 15.17 4.38
N GLU A 271 0.19 15.25 5.29
CA GLU A 271 0.26 14.38 6.46
C GLU A 271 -0.88 14.64 7.46
N SER A 272 -1.40 15.87 7.50
CA SER A 272 -2.44 16.29 8.45
C SER A 272 -3.81 16.49 7.81
N TYR A 273 -3.89 16.70 6.48
CA TYR A 273 -5.13 17.04 5.79
C TYR A 273 -5.29 16.29 4.47
N GLN A 274 -6.53 15.89 4.19
CA GLN A 274 -6.91 15.32 2.91
C GLN A 274 -7.28 16.42 1.93
N TYR A 275 -6.85 16.29 0.67
CA TYR A 275 -7.13 17.28 -0.34
C TYR A 275 -8.52 17.14 -0.94
N PRO A 276 -9.06 18.23 -1.53
CA PRO A 276 -10.25 18.15 -2.35
C PRO A 276 -10.10 17.10 -3.47
N PRO A 277 -11.20 16.52 -3.97
CA PRO A 277 -11.14 15.52 -5.03
C PRO A 277 -10.50 16.08 -6.32
N ALA A 278 -9.39 15.48 -6.76
CA ALA A 278 -8.79 15.68 -8.07
C ALA A 278 -8.09 14.40 -8.54
N ASN A 279 -7.89 14.25 -9.85
CA ASN A 279 -7.11 13.17 -10.45
C ASN A 279 -5.61 13.40 -10.21
N LEU A 280 -5.14 13.09 -8.99
CA LEU A 280 -3.75 13.26 -8.58
C LEU A 280 -2.79 12.45 -9.45
N ALA A 281 -3.23 11.30 -10.00
CA ALA A 281 -2.43 10.55 -10.97
C ALA A 281 -2.12 11.37 -12.22
N ALA A 282 -3.13 12.01 -12.81
CA ALA A 282 -2.94 12.85 -14.00
C ALA A 282 -2.06 14.08 -13.72
N LEU A 283 -2.15 14.64 -12.50
CA LEU A 283 -1.37 15.82 -12.10
C LEU A 283 0.10 15.51 -11.84
N LEU A 284 0.40 14.39 -11.15
CA LEU A 284 1.74 14.06 -10.71
C LEU A 284 2.52 13.19 -11.71
N SER A 285 1.84 12.37 -12.53
CA SER A 285 2.50 11.50 -13.52
C SER A 285 3.46 12.24 -14.47
N PRO A 286 3.10 13.41 -15.04
CA PRO A 286 4.02 14.15 -15.90
C PRO A 286 5.29 14.59 -15.16
N LEU A 287 5.16 15.08 -13.93
CA LEU A 287 6.30 15.50 -13.10
C LEU A 287 7.22 14.34 -12.76
N MET A 288 6.66 13.16 -12.51
CA MET A 288 7.42 11.93 -12.21
C MET A 288 8.18 11.39 -13.43
N ARG A 289 7.64 11.55 -14.64
CA ARG A 289 8.23 11.08 -15.90
C ARG A 289 9.27 12.03 -16.48
N LEU A 290 9.17 13.32 -16.19
CA LEU A 290 10.11 14.34 -16.65
C LEU A 290 11.33 14.41 -15.72
N ASN A 291 12.49 14.77 -16.28
CA ASN A 291 13.75 14.78 -15.54
C ASN A 291 13.93 16.04 -14.66
N PHE A 292 13.04 16.23 -13.69
CA PHE A 292 13.11 17.32 -12.70
C PHE A 292 14.07 17.04 -11.53
N GLY A 293 14.63 15.83 -11.45
CA GLY A 293 15.52 15.38 -10.38
C GLY A 293 14.82 14.62 -9.25
N GLU A 294 15.62 13.97 -8.40
CA GLU A 294 15.14 13.03 -7.36
C GLU A 294 14.24 13.70 -6.31
N GLU A 295 14.52 14.96 -5.95
CA GLU A 295 13.74 15.65 -4.91
C GLU A 295 12.28 15.89 -5.32
N ILE A 296 12.03 16.22 -6.60
CA ILE A 296 10.68 16.41 -7.13
C ILE A 296 9.94 15.08 -7.22
N GLN A 297 10.65 14.00 -7.61
CA GLN A 297 10.09 12.65 -7.60
C GLN A 297 9.70 12.20 -6.17
N GLN A 298 10.56 12.49 -5.19
CA GLN A 298 10.27 12.22 -3.79
C GLN A 298 9.01 12.97 -3.33
N LEU A 299 8.91 14.29 -3.58
CA LEU A 299 7.75 15.09 -3.20
C LEU A 299 6.44 14.62 -3.86
N CYS A 300 6.50 14.17 -5.13
CA CYS A 300 5.34 13.58 -5.80
C CYS A 300 4.87 12.30 -5.11
N LEU A 301 5.81 11.42 -4.70
CA LEU A 301 5.49 10.18 -4.00
C LEU A 301 5.02 10.43 -2.57
N GLU A 302 5.58 11.41 -1.85
CA GLU A 302 5.09 11.85 -0.53
C GLU A 302 3.62 12.32 -0.61
N ILE A 303 3.28 13.11 -1.63
CA ILE A 303 1.89 13.52 -1.88
C ILE A 303 1.02 12.29 -2.20
N ALA A 304 1.48 11.38 -3.05
CA ALA A 304 0.71 10.19 -3.40
C ALA A 304 0.46 9.27 -2.18
N VAL A 305 1.48 9.09 -1.34
CA VAL A 305 1.42 8.28 -0.11
C VAL A 305 0.44 8.87 0.90
N THR A 306 0.54 10.17 1.18
CA THR A 306 -0.33 10.84 2.16
C THR A 306 -1.78 10.91 1.71
N GLN A 307 -2.03 10.99 0.40
CA GLN A 307 -3.39 11.09 -0.17
C GLN A 307 -3.96 9.75 -0.65
N ALA A 308 -3.20 8.64 -0.61
CA ALA A 308 -3.71 7.32 -0.96
C ALA A 308 -4.98 6.91 -0.18
N PRO A 309 -5.15 7.27 1.11
CA PRO A 309 -6.37 6.92 1.84
C PRO A 309 -7.65 7.60 1.37
N SER A 310 -7.55 8.80 0.79
CA SER A 310 -8.68 9.62 0.35
C SER A 310 -8.87 9.64 -1.17
N SER A 311 -7.87 9.20 -1.94
CA SER A 311 -7.86 9.31 -3.40
C SER A 311 -7.41 8.00 -4.06
N GLN A 312 -8.35 7.33 -4.72
CA GLN A 312 -8.06 6.15 -5.56
C GLN A 312 -7.05 6.47 -6.68
N SER A 313 -7.07 7.70 -7.21
CA SER A 313 -6.10 8.12 -8.22
C SER A 313 -4.68 8.20 -7.65
N ALA A 314 -4.50 8.67 -6.42
CA ALA A 314 -3.19 8.66 -5.76
C ALA A 314 -2.70 7.24 -5.47
N ALA A 315 -3.58 6.36 -4.98
CA ALA A 315 -3.26 4.95 -4.77
C ALA A 315 -2.88 4.24 -6.08
N SER A 316 -3.60 4.52 -7.18
CA SER A 316 -3.29 3.97 -8.50
C SER A 316 -1.93 4.46 -9.04
N LEU A 317 -1.61 5.74 -8.87
CA LEU A 317 -0.29 6.29 -9.22
C LEU A 317 0.80 5.58 -8.42
N LEU A 318 0.65 5.50 -7.11
CA LEU A 318 1.61 4.81 -6.23
C LEU A 318 1.80 3.36 -6.69
N GLY A 319 0.70 2.67 -7.04
CA GLY A 319 0.71 1.31 -7.57
C GLY A 319 1.48 1.08 -8.83
N LEU A 320 1.54 2.07 -9.72
CA LEU A 320 2.38 2.00 -10.89
C LEU A 320 3.87 2.06 -10.52
N TRP A 321 4.24 2.92 -9.56
CA TRP A 321 5.64 3.19 -9.20
C TRP A 321 6.26 2.19 -8.22
N VAL A 322 5.45 1.44 -7.47
CA VAL A 322 5.91 0.37 -6.57
C VAL A 322 6.08 -0.98 -7.28
N MET A 323 5.85 -1.05 -8.59
CA MET A 323 6.01 -2.25 -9.40
C MET A 323 7.24 -2.15 -10.33
N PRO A 324 7.89 -3.28 -10.67
CA PRO A 324 8.89 -3.31 -11.74
C PRO A 324 8.30 -2.88 -13.10
N PRO A 325 9.09 -2.18 -13.96
CA PRO A 325 10.50 -1.79 -13.77
C PRO A 325 10.69 -0.47 -13.00
N LEU A 326 9.63 0.29 -12.73
CA LEU A 326 9.71 1.66 -12.20
C LEU A 326 10.33 1.72 -10.81
N ILE A 327 10.02 0.75 -9.95
CA ILE A 327 10.60 0.65 -8.60
C ILE A 327 12.13 0.56 -8.63
N HIS A 328 12.72 -0.05 -9.66
CA HIS A 328 14.17 -0.17 -9.78
C HIS A 328 14.84 1.18 -10.06
N GLY A 329 14.16 2.05 -10.83
CA GLY A 329 14.63 3.39 -11.19
C GLY A 329 14.54 4.43 -10.06
N LEU A 330 13.91 4.11 -8.92
CA LEU A 330 13.82 5.01 -7.77
C LEU A 330 15.13 5.07 -6.98
N SER A 331 15.45 6.26 -6.46
CA SER A 331 16.61 6.47 -5.59
C SER A 331 16.47 5.75 -4.25
N LEU A 332 17.59 5.55 -3.55
CA LEU A 332 17.62 4.84 -2.27
C LEU A 332 16.76 5.53 -1.20
N ASN A 333 16.77 6.87 -1.17
CA ASN A 333 15.99 7.66 -0.22
C ASN A 333 14.49 7.49 -0.42
N ILE A 334 14.04 7.47 -1.68
CA ILE A 334 12.64 7.24 -2.03
C ILE A 334 12.22 5.82 -1.63
N LYS A 335 13.03 4.81 -1.94
CA LYS A 335 12.77 3.42 -1.53
C LYS A 335 12.68 3.30 0.00
N LYS A 336 13.58 3.96 0.74
CA LYS A 336 13.57 4.04 2.20
C LYS A 336 12.26 4.62 2.72
N TYR A 337 11.81 5.74 2.15
CA TYR A 337 10.54 6.37 2.51
C TYR A 337 9.33 5.47 2.22
N LEU A 338 9.29 4.82 1.05
CA LEU A 338 8.21 3.89 0.68
C LEU A 338 8.11 2.70 1.63
N LEU A 339 9.24 2.16 2.07
CA LEU A 339 9.28 1.08 3.06
C LEU A 339 8.68 1.54 4.39
N VAL A 340 9.13 2.67 4.95
CA VAL A 340 8.63 3.18 6.24
C VAL A 340 7.17 3.61 6.17
N SER A 341 6.75 4.21 5.06
CA SER A 341 5.39 4.73 4.88
C SER A 341 4.35 3.69 4.45
N MET A 342 4.75 2.45 4.22
CA MET A 342 3.87 1.33 3.87
C MET A 342 2.53 1.28 4.65
N PRO A 343 2.50 1.48 5.98
CA PRO A 343 1.26 1.39 6.76
C PRO A 343 0.17 2.38 6.30
N LEU A 344 0.56 3.50 5.71
CA LEU A 344 -0.37 4.56 5.27
C LEU A 344 -1.15 4.16 4.03
N TRP A 345 -0.53 3.40 3.12
CA TRP A 345 -1.06 3.17 1.78
C TRP A 345 -1.35 1.70 1.46
N ALA A 346 -0.74 0.74 2.17
CA ALA A 346 -0.86 -0.68 1.84
C ALA A 346 -2.32 -1.16 1.74
N LYS A 347 -3.20 -0.74 2.66
CA LYS A 347 -4.61 -1.15 2.64
C LYS A 347 -5.45 -0.60 1.47
N HIS A 348 -4.92 0.37 0.72
CA HIS A 348 -5.61 1.06 -0.38
C HIS A 348 -5.21 0.58 -1.77
N MET A 349 -4.38 -0.46 -1.82
CA MET A 349 -3.78 -0.99 -3.04
C MET A 349 -4.36 -2.34 -3.41
N SER A 350 -4.17 -2.77 -4.66
CA SER A 350 -4.55 -4.13 -5.05
C SER A 350 -3.57 -5.16 -4.48
N ASP A 351 -4.07 -6.37 -4.23
CA ASP A 351 -3.29 -7.48 -3.69
C ASP A 351 -2.04 -7.77 -4.55
N GLU A 352 -2.17 -7.76 -5.88
CA GLU A 352 -1.06 -7.95 -6.82
C GLU A 352 0.04 -6.88 -6.68
N GLN A 353 -0.33 -5.62 -6.47
CA GLN A 353 0.62 -4.52 -6.36
C GLN A 353 1.39 -4.58 -5.04
N ILE A 354 0.71 -4.91 -3.94
CA ILE A 354 1.36 -5.06 -2.63
C ILE A 354 2.28 -6.29 -2.64
N GLN A 355 1.82 -7.41 -3.21
CA GLN A 355 2.66 -8.61 -3.35
C GLN A 355 3.93 -8.29 -4.14
N GLY A 356 3.78 -7.61 -5.29
CA GLY A 356 4.93 -7.19 -6.09
C GLY A 356 5.89 -6.26 -5.33
N PHE A 357 5.39 -5.32 -4.53
CA PHE A 357 6.24 -4.46 -3.68
C PHE A 357 6.99 -5.25 -2.60
N VAL A 358 6.29 -6.16 -1.91
CA VAL A 358 6.87 -6.98 -0.85
C VAL A 358 7.97 -7.88 -1.41
N GLU A 359 7.74 -8.52 -2.55
CA GLU A 359 8.69 -9.45 -3.16
C GLU A 359 9.89 -8.72 -3.77
N ASN A 360 9.66 -7.63 -4.53
CA ASN A 360 10.69 -6.99 -5.34
C ASN A 360 11.47 -5.89 -4.62
N LEU A 361 10.99 -5.40 -3.47
CA LEU A 361 11.73 -4.43 -2.66
C LEU A 361 11.94 -4.91 -1.22
N MET A 362 10.87 -5.22 -0.49
CA MET A 362 10.97 -5.48 0.95
C MET A 362 11.83 -6.71 1.27
N VAL A 363 11.55 -7.85 0.63
CA VAL A 363 12.32 -9.09 0.81
C VAL A 363 13.63 -9.05 0.03
N GLU A 364 13.64 -8.42 -1.15
CA GLU A 364 14.82 -8.37 -2.03
C GLU A 364 16.02 -7.66 -1.40
N VAL A 365 15.78 -6.64 -0.57
CA VAL A 365 16.82 -5.94 0.22
C VAL A 365 17.64 -6.89 1.10
N PHE A 366 17.13 -8.09 1.40
CA PHE A 366 17.82 -9.13 2.19
C PHE A 366 18.48 -10.22 1.34
N LYS A 367 18.20 -10.32 0.03
CA LYS A 367 18.73 -11.40 -0.84
C LYS A 367 20.11 -11.12 -1.44
N THR A 368 20.56 -9.87 -1.51
CA THR A 368 21.85 -9.54 -2.11
C THR A 368 22.98 -10.23 -1.35
N ALA A 369 23.56 -11.25 -1.98
CA ALA A 369 24.53 -12.16 -1.40
C ALA A 369 25.71 -11.42 -0.77
N SER A 370 26.06 -11.82 0.46
CA SER A 370 27.16 -11.34 1.32
C SER A 370 27.03 -9.92 1.88
N GLN A 371 26.65 -9.86 3.17
CA GLN A 371 26.46 -8.67 4.01
C GLN A 371 25.26 -7.78 3.63
N PRO A 372 24.51 -7.22 4.60
CA PRO A 372 23.46 -6.25 4.27
C PRO A 372 24.13 -5.06 3.58
N CYS A 373 23.98 -4.99 2.25
CA CYS A 373 24.65 -4.00 1.40
C CYS A 373 24.23 -2.56 1.79
N HIS A 374 23.06 -2.42 2.45
CA HIS A 374 22.58 -1.20 3.08
C HIS A 374 21.79 -1.50 4.39
N PRO A 375 22.41 -1.51 5.57
CA PRO A 375 21.72 -1.85 6.83
C PRO A 375 20.54 -0.94 7.14
N GLU A 376 20.59 0.32 6.73
CA GLU A 376 19.49 1.28 6.88
C GLU A 376 18.23 0.90 6.10
N MET A 377 18.39 0.29 4.92
CA MET A 377 17.27 -0.17 4.10
C MET A 377 16.60 -1.39 4.72
N CYS A 378 17.39 -2.35 5.22
CA CYS A 378 16.90 -3.50 5.95
C CYS A 378 16.10 -3.06 7.20
N LEU A 379 16.61 -2.09 7.95
CA LEU A 379 15.90 -1.52 9.10
C LEU A 379 14.60 -0.82 8.70
N SER A 380 14.64 -0.03 7.63
CA SER A 380 13.45 0.68 7.13
C SER A 380 12.36 -0.30 6.66
N ALA A 381 12.76 -1.40 6.03
CA ALA A 381 11.86 -2.49 5.64
C ALA A 381 11.19 -3.15 6.85
N LEU A 382 11.97 -3.52 7.88
CA LEU A 382 11.43 -4.13 9.11
C LEU A 382 10.57 -3.14 9.92
N GLN A 383 10.93 -1.87 9.95
CA GLN A 383 10.14 -0.83 10.59
C GLN A 383 8.78 -0.67 9.91
N GLY A 384 8.77 -0.56 8.58
CA GLY A 384 7.54 -0.50 7.78
C GLY A 384 6.65 -1.72 7.97
N LEU A 385 7.26 -2.92 7.92
CA LEU A 385 6.58 -4.19 8.14
C LEU A 385 5.95 -4.27 9.53
N SER A 386 6.71 -3.97 10.59
CA SER A 386 6.20 -3.97 11.98
C SER A 386 5.04 -2.99 12.15
N GLN A 387 5.12 -1.80 11.56
CA GLN A 387 4.04 -0.82 11.63
C GLN A 387 2.81 -1.23 10.80
N ALA A 388 3.01 -1.88 9.65
CA ALA A 388 1.92 -2.37 8.81
C ALA A 388 1.15 -3.51 9.50
N MET A 389 1.86 -4.37 10.23
CA MET A 389 1.26 -5.44 11.03
C MET A 389 0.45 -4.92 12.24
N LYS A 390 0.73 -3.70 12.71
CA LYS A 390 -0.04 -3.03 13.78
C LYS A 390 -1.32 -2.34 13.30
N LEU A 391 -1.58 -2.35 11.99
CA LEU A 391 -2.78 -1.71 11.47
C LEU A 391 -4.03 -2.39 12.03
N PRO A 392 -5.07 -1.63 12.40
CA PRO A 392 -6.34 -2.22 12.82
C PRO A 392 -7.00 -2.90 11.62
N SER A 393 -7.40 -4.17 11.79
CA SER A 393 -8.19 -4.94 10.82
C SER A 393 -7.62 -5.00 9.39
N PRO A 394 -6.39 -5.53 9.17
CA PRO A 394 -5.89 -5.80 7.83
C PRO A 394 -6.75 -6.87 7.14
N SER A 395 -6.83 -6.84 5.81
CA SER A 395 -7.45 -7.94 5.06
C SER A 395 -6.70 -9.25 5.32
N HIS A 396 -7.40 -10.39 5.26
CA HIS A 396 -6.77 -11.70 5.49
C HIS A 396 -5.59 -11.93 4.53
N HIS A 397 -5.73 -11.50 3.27
CA HIS A 397 -4.67 -11.61 2.28
C HIS A 397 -3.43 -10.76 2.66
N LEU A 398 -3.63 -9.48 2.99
CA LEU A 398 -2.54 -8.60 3.42
C LEU A 398 -1.85 -9.15 4.67
N TRP A 399 -2.62 -9.59 5.67
CA TRP A 399 -2.07 -10.18 6.89
C TRP A 399 -1.21 -11.42 6.62
N SER A 400 -1.72 -12.34 5.78
CA SER A 400 -0.99 -13.55 5.38
C SER A 400 0.31 -13.18 4.65
N LEU A 401 0.28 -12.20 3.76
CA LEU A 401 1.44 -11.72 3.02
C LEU A 401 2.51 -11.12 3.95
N LEU A 402 2.11 -10.31 4.95
CA LEU A 402 3.04 -9.73 5.92
C LEU A 402 3.66 -10.80 6.84
N CYS A 403 2.87 -11.78 7.28
CA CYS A 403 3.36 -12.93 8.04
C CYS A 403 4.38 -13.75 7.24
N ASP A 404 4.08 -14.05 5.98
CA ASP A 404 4.98 -14.78 5.07
C ASP A 404 6.26 -14.00 4.79
N ALA A 405 6.17 -12.69 4.54
CA ALA A 405 7.33 -11.83 4.37
C ALA A 405 8.22 -11.82 5.63
N THR A 406 7.62 -11.77 6.83
CA THR A 406 8.35 -11.85 8.10
C THR A 406 9.13 -13.16 8.21
N GLY A 407 8.50 -14.30 7.88
CA GLY A 407 9.16 -15.60 7.86
C GLY A 407 10.33 -15.65 6.88
N ARG A 408 10.11 -15.24 5.62
CA ARG A 408 11.15 -15.20 4.58
C ARG A 408 12.33 -14.30 4.97
N ILE A 409 12.07 -13.13 5.55
CA ILE A 409 13.13 -12.23 6.00
C ILE A 409 13.91 -12.86 7.17
N PHE A 410 13.23 -13.49 8.12
CA PHE A 410 13.89 -14.20 9.22
C PHE A 410 14.82 -15.31 8.72
N ASP A 411 14.42 -16.05 7.68
CA ASP A 411 15.24 -17.09 7.06
C ASP A 411 16.48 -16.51 6.37
N LEU A 412 16.34 -15.38 5.68
CA LEU A 412 17.43 -14.66 5.00
C LEU A 412 18.43 -14.00 5.98
N LEU A 413 18.01 -13.69 7.21
CA LEU A 413 18.91 -13.11 8.22
C LEU A 413 20.04 -14.09 8.61
N PRO A 414 21.28 -13.61 8.81
CA PRO A 414 22.39 -14.45 9.21
C PRO A 414 22.11 -15.22 10.51
N ASN A 415 22.54 -16.49 10.58
CA ASN A 415 22.37 -17.28 11.79
C ASN A 415 23.25 -16.79 12.95
N ARG A 416 24.39 -16.16 12.63
CA ARG A 416 25.31 -15.57 13.62
C ARG A 416 25.09 -14.06 13.69
N ILE A 417 24.78 -13.58 14.89
CA ILE A 417 24.44 -12.17 15.11
C ILE A 417 25.72 -11.33 15.30
N ARG A 418 25.90 -10.32 14.46
CA ARG A 418 26.90 -9.26 14.68
C ARG A 418 26.29 -8.15 15.54
N ARG A 419 27.09 -7.51 16.38
CA ARG A 419 26.61 -6.42 17.26
C ARG A 419 26.02 -5.25 16.50
N ASN A 420 26.59 -4.91 15.34
CA ASN A 420 26.11 -3.81 14.50
C ASN A 420 24.75 -4.14 13.85
N ASP A 421 24.44 -5.42 13.70
CA ASP A 421 23.21 -5.91 13.07
C ASP A 421 22.11 -6.21 14.10
N LEU A 422 22.38 -6.01 15.40
CA LEU A 422 21.47 -6.38 16.49
C LEU A 422 20.09 -5.73 16.36
N GLU A 423 20.05 -4.51 15.83
CA GLU A 423 18.81 -3.76 15.61
C GLU A 423 17.89 -4.45 14.58
N LEU A 424 18.45 -5.20 13.61
CA LEU A 424 17.66 -6.01 12.68
C LEU A 424 16.91 -7.12 13.41
N TYR A 425 17.60 -7.83 14.31
CA TYR A 425 16.99 -8.92 15.08
C TYR A 425 15.97 -8.42 16.11
N ILE A 426 16.18 -7.23 16.67
CA ILE A 426 15.17 -6.56 17.49
C ILE A 426 13.95 -6.18 16.65
N SER A 427 14.17 -5.68 15.43
CA SER A 427 13.08 -5.22 14.55
C SER A 427 12.25 -6.38 13.99
N ILE A 428 12.86 -7.51 13.62
CA ILE A 428 12.12 -8.73 13.25
C ILE A 428 11.34 -9.29 14.46
N ALA A 429 11.90 -9.24 15.67
CA ALA A 429 11.17 -9.64 16.87
C ALA A 429 9.94 -8.75 17.12
N LYS A 430 10.00 -7.45 16.81
CA LYS A 430 8.84 -6.54 16.83
C LYS A 430 7.81 -6.84 15.73
N CYS A 431 8.17 -7.53 14.65
CA CYS A 431 7.20 -8.01 13.67
C CYS A 431 6.50 -9.27 14.20
N LEU A 432 7.29 -10.22 14.73
CA LEU A 432 6.80 -11.44 15.35
C LEU A 432 5.90 -11.17 16.56
N SER A 433 6.11 -10.08 17.30
CA SER A 433 5.24 -9.74 18.44
C SER A 433 3.79 -9.49 18.05
N GLU A 434 3.52 -9.10 16.80
CA GLU A 434 2.16 -8.88 16.30
C GLU A 434 1.50 -10.18 15.83
N MET A 435 2.26 -11.25 15.58
CA MET A 435 1.75 -12.54 15.11
C MET A 435 1.10 -13.34 16.24
N THR A 436 0.39 -14.42 15.89
CA THR A 436 -0.12 -15.40 16.86
C THR A 436 1.03 -16.22 17.45
N ASP A 437 0.81 -16.81 18.63
CA ASP A 437 1.82 -17.64 19.30
C ASP A 437 2.28 -18.83 18.42
N GLU A 438 1.35 -19.43 17.69
CA GLU A 438 1.62 -20.47 16.69
C GLU A 438 2.58 -19.96 15.59
N GLY A 439 2.28 -18.77 15.04
CA GLY A 439 3.09 -18.16 13.99
C GLY A 439 4.49 -17.79 14.47
N VAL A 440 4.62 -17.29 15.70
CA VAL A 440 5.92 -17.02 16.32
C VAL A 440 6.73 -18.31 16.45
N ASN A 441 6.13 -19.38 16.96
CA ASN A 441 6.82 -20.66 17.16
C ASN A 441 7.22 -21.32 15.82
N GLN A 442 6.39 -21.17 14.79
CA GLN A 442 6.70 -21.67 13.44
C GLN A 442 7.91 -20.94 12.83
N VAL A 443 7.94 -19.60 12.89
CA VAL A 443 9.03 -18.82 12.30
C VAL A 443 10.32 -18.95 13.13
N SER A 444 10.22 -18.92 14.46
CA SER A 444 11.37 -18.97 15.37
C SER A 444 11.74 -20.39 15.84
N GLN A 445 11.37 -21.41 15.07
CA GLN A 445 11.68 -22.80 15.42
C GLN A 445 13.20 -23.01 15.54
N ILE A 446 13.62 -23.57 16.67
CA ILE A 446 15.03 -23.80 16.99
C ILE A 446 15.52 -25.04 16.23
N THR A 447 16.47 -24.84 15.33
CA THR A 447 17.21 -25.88 14.61
C THR A 447 18.69 -25.81 14.98
N LYS A 448 19.46 -26.83 14.59
CA LYS A 448 20.91 -26.89 14.89
C LYS A 448 21.68 -25.71 14.27
N ASP A 449 21.24 -25.23 13.12
CA ASP A 449 21.97 -24.22 12.35
C ASP A 449 21.56 -22.78 12.70
N ASN A 450 20.35 -22.57 13.22
CA ASN A 450 19.77 -21.24 13.47
C ASN A 450 19.67 -20.86 14.97
N ILE A 451 20.15 -21.71 15.88
CA ILE A 451 19.90 -21.57 17.32
C ILE A 451 20.28 -20.20 17.88
N GLU A 452 21.39 -19.58 17.46
CA GLU A 452 21.77 -18.24 17.94
C GLU A 452 20.70 -17.18 17.58
N LYS A 453 20.27 -17.11 16.31
CA LYS A 453 19.24 -16.16 15.88
C LYS A 453 17.87 -16.45 16.48
N ALA A 454 17.47 -17.72 16.51
CA ALA A 454 16.18 -18.14 17.06
C ALA A 454 16.12 -17.92 18.57
N ALA A 455 17.19 -18.27 19.29
CA ALA A 455 17.30 -18.03 20.72
C ALA A 455 17.20 -16.54 21.04
N PHE A 456 17.97 -15.69 20.34
CA PHE A 456 17.95 -14.26 20.60
C PHE A 456 16.54 -13.67 20.43
N VAL A 457 15.86 -13.98 19.33
CA VAL A 457 14.51 -13.47 19.06
C VAL A 457 13.51 -13.96 20.12
N LYS A 458 13.56 -15.25 20.48
CA LYS A 458 12.69 -15.82 21.52
C LYS A 458 12.96 -15.19 22.90
N LEU A 459 14.23 -15.01 23.26
CA LEU A 459 14.65 -14.36 24.50
C LEU A 459 14.24 -12.88 24.54
N TYR A 460 14.33 -12.17 23.42
CA TYR A 460 13.83 -10.81 23.30
C TYR A 460 12.31 -10.77 23.55
N LEU A 461 11.52 -11.60 22.87
CA LEU A 461 10.07 -11.65 23.04
C LEU A 461 9.64 -12.00 24.47
N VAL A 462 10.36 -12.91 25.13
CA VAL A 462 10.14 -13.24 26.55
C VAL A 462 10.51 -12.05 27.45
N SER A 463 11.63 -11.38 27.19
CA SER A 463 12.07 -10.23 27.98
C SER A 463 11.08 -9.05 27.92
N GLN A 464 10.40 -8.88 26.79
CA GLN A 464 9.35 -7.88 26.61
C GLN A 464 7.97 -8.34 27.11
N GLY A 465 7.86 -9.58 27.60
CA GLY A 465 6.63 -10.17 28.11
C GLY A 465 5.64 -10.65 27.04
N ARG A 466 5.98 -10.58 25.76
CA ARG A 466 5.11 -11.08 24.68
C ARG A 466 4.93 -12.60 24.75
N LEU A 467 6.00 -13.34 25.05
CA LEU A 467 5.96 -14.78 25.30
C LEU A 467 6.11 -15.08 26.81
N PRO A 468 5.50 -16.15 27.33
CA PRO A 468 5.68 -16.56 28.72
C PRO A 468 7.10 -17.07 28.96
N LEU A 469 7.62 -16.88 30.18
CA LEU A 469 8.92 -17.42 30.61
C LEU A 469 9.02 -18.95 30.40
N MET A 470 7.90 -19.66 30.57
CA MET A 470 7.80 -21.12 30.34
C MET A 470 8.17 -21.56 28.92
N SER A 471 8.10 -20.66 27.93
CA SER A 471 8.53 -20.96 26.55
C SER A 471 10.04 -21.17 26.43
N LEU A 472 10.84 -20.80 27.44
CA LEU A 472 12.29 -20.98 27.44
C LEU A 472 12.72 -22.44 27.63
N THR A 473 11.83 -23.35 28.06
CA THR A 473 12.17 -24.75 28.33
C THR A 473 12.74 -25.47 27.09
N ASP A 474 12.13 -25.26 25.92
CA ASP A 474 12.62 -25.84 24.66
C ASP A 474 14.00 -25.29 24.28
N LEU A 475 14.21 -23.99 24.54
CA LEU A 475 15.48 -23.32 24.29
C LEU A 475 16.57 -23.87 25.21
N LEU A 476 16.28 -24.11 26.49
CA LEU A 476 17.25 -24.71 27.42
C LEU A 476 17.66 -26.11 26.94
N THR A 477 16.69 -26.91 26.50
CA THR A 477 16.94 -28.25 25.97
C THR A 477 17.85 -28.23 24.74
N ALA A 478 17.61 -27.31 23.81
CA ALA A 478 18.46 -27.13 22.63
C ALA A 478 19.84 -26.54 22.99
N ALA A 479 19.90 -25.57 23.90
CA ALA A 479 21.13 -24.90 24.32
C ALA A 479 22.11 -25.85 25.01
N MET A 480 21.62 -26.81 25.81
CA MET A 480 22.45 -27.82 26.45
C MET A 480 23.25 -28.67 25.45
N GLN A 481 22.74 -28.85 24.22
CA GLN A 481 23.38 -29.67 23.19
C GLN A 481 24.28 -28.87 22.24
N HIS A 482 24.28 -27.54 22.34
CA HIS A 482 24.99 -26.66 21.42
C HIS A 482 26.46 -26.45 21.86
N PRO A 483 27.44 -26.37 20.95
CA PRO A 483 28.83 -26.08 21.33
C PRO A 483 29.04 -24.70 21.98
N GLU A 484 28.18 -23.72 21.71
CA GLU A 484 28.32 -22.34 22.22
C GLU A 484 27.39 -22.03 23.39
N LYS A 485 27.40 -22.90 24.41
CA LYS A 485 26.54 -22.79 25.60
C LYS A 485 26.75 -21.49 26.36
N GLU A 486 27.99 -21.02 26.49
CA GLU A 486 28.32 -19.78 27.20
C GLU A 486 27.69 -18.54 26.53
N THR A 487 27.70 -18.49 25.19
CA THR A 487 27.08 -17.40 24.42
C THR A 487 25.57 -17.36 24.69
N LEU A 488 24.91 -18.53 24.66
CA LEU A 488 23.49 -18.65 24.95
C LEU A 488 23.16 -18.32 26.41
N ALA A 489 24.00 -18.76 27.37
CA ALA A 489 23.86 -18.43 28.78
C ALA A 489 23.94 -16.91 29.02
N TRP A 490 24.86 -16.22 28.33
CA TRP A 490 24.94 -14.76 28.39
C TRP A 490 23.67 -14.08 27.86
N MET A 491 23.13 -14.56 26.73
CA MET A 491 21.87 -14.02 26.18
C MET A 491 20.70 -14.27 27.15
N ILE A 492 20.64 -15.47 27.75
CA ILE A 492 19.62 -15.83 28.74
C ILE A 492 19.73 -14.90 29.95
N LEU A 493 20.91 -14.73 30.53
CA LEU A 493 21.15 -13.83 31.66
C LEU A 493 20.64 -12.40 31.40
N HIS A 494 20.98 -11.82 30.23
CA HIS A 494 20.56 -10.47 29.86
C HIS A 494 19.04 -10.39 29.69
N SER A 495 18.42 -11.39 29.06
CA SER A 495 16.97 -11.47 28.89
C SER A 495 16.22 -11.60 30.22
N LEU A 496 16.74 -12.38 31.18
CA LEU A 496 16.15 -12.54 32.51
C LEU A 496 16.23 -11.24 33.30
N TYR A 497 17.33 -10.50 33.16
CA TYR A 497 17.46 -9.17 33.76
C TYR A 497 16.43 -8.19 33.18
N GLN A 498 16.28 -8.14 31.86
CA GLN A 498 15.27 -7.31 31.21
C GLN A 498 13.83 -7.70 31.56
N ALA A 499 13.53 -9.00 31.66
CA ALA A 499 12.22 -9.48 32.08
C ALA A 499 11.83 -8.95 33.46
N ARG A 500 12.79 -8.67 34.35
CA ARG A 500 12.51 -8.01 35.62
C ARG A 500 12.20 -6.52 35.49
N ILE A 501 12.80 -5.83 34.52
CA ILE A 501 12.63 -4.39 34.31
C ILE A 501 11.29 -4.11 33.63
N VAL A 502 10.93 -4.91 32.63
CA VAL A 502 9.69 -4.74 31.87
C VAL A 502 8.50 -5.17 32.73
N ASN A 503 7.56 -4.24 32.93
CA ASN A 503 6.32 -4.50 33.65
C ASN A 503 5.29 -5.14 32.71
N HIS A 504 5.17 -6.46 32.74
CA HIS A 504 4.18 -7.22 31.96
C HIS A 504 3.63 -8.40 32.77
N ALA A 505 2.39 -8.82 32.48
CA ALA A 505 1.74 -9.93 33.19
C ALA A 505 2.55 -11.24 33.11
N ASN A 506 3.21 -11.48 31.98
CA ASN A 506 4.02 -12.68 31.73
C ASN A 506 5.42 -12.66 32.38
N THR A 507 5.91 -11.51 32.84
CA THR A 507 7.22 -11.35 33.50
C THR A 507 7.13 -10.90 34.96
N GLY A 508 5.90 -10.83 35.48
CA GLY A 508 5.62 -10.50 36.88
C GLY A 508 6.35 -11.43 37.86
N VAL A 509 6.52 -10.96 39.10
CA VAL A 509 7.32 -11.69 40.12
C VAL A 509 6.81 -13.12 40.34
N LEU A 510 5.49 -13.33 40.32
CA LEU A 510 4.89 -14.66 40.44
C LEU A 510 5.25 -15.60 39.28
N LYS A 511 5.29 -15.07 38.04
CA LYS A 511 5.70 -15.85 36.86
C LYS A 511 7.19 -16.17 36.85
N ARG A 512 8.01 -15.26 37.38
CA ARG A 512 9.44 -15.53 37.62
C ARG A 512 9.65 -16.62 38.67
N LEU A 513 8.86 -16.58 39.75
CA LEU A 513 8.89 -17.61 40.79
C LEU A 513 8.46 -18.98 40.24
N GLU A 514 7.34 -19.03 39.53
CA GLU A 514 6.83 -20.24 38.86
C GLU A 514 7.90 -20.87 37.96
N TRP A 515 8.50 -20.06 37.09
CA TRP A 515 9.54 -20.54 36.18
C TRP A 515 10.80 -21.04 36.91
N LEU A 516 11.24 -20.37 37.98
CA LEU A 516 12.41 -20.81 38.75
C LEU A 516 12.17 -22.14 39.47
N LEU A 517 10.96 -22.35 40.00
CA LEU A 517 10.56 -23.60 40.63
C LEU A 517 10.49 -24.75 39.61
N GLU A 518 10.00 -24.49 38.40
CA GLU A 518 10.01 -25.46 37.30
C GLU A 518 11.45 -25.80 36.87
N LEU A 519 12.34 -24.80 36.78
CA LEU A 519 13.76 -25.03 36.50
C LEU A 519 14.41 -25.91 37.59
N MET A 520 14.11 -25.66 38.87
CA MET A 520 14.55 -26.50 39.98
C MET A 520 14.07 -27.95 39.83
N GLY A 521 12.81 -28.14 39.45
CA GLY A 521 12.23 -29.46 39.15
C GLY A 521 12.95 -30.15 37.99
N TYR A 522 13.25 -29.40 36.93
CA TYR A 522 13.96 -29.89 35.74
C TYR A 522 15.39 -30.34 36.06
N VAL A 523 16.15 -29.51 36.79
CA VAL A 523 17.50 -29.87 37.27
C VAL A 523 17.46 -31.16 38.10
N ARG A 524 16.47 -31.27 39.00
CA ARG A 524 16.28 -32.46 39.83
C ARG A 524 16.03 -33.71 38.98
N ASN A 525 15.15 -33.63 37.98
CA ASN A 525 14.82 -34.77 37.11
C ASN A 525 16.04 -35.28 36.34
N ILE A 526 16.87 -34.37 35.83
CA ILE A 526 18.12 -34.74 35.14
C ILE A 526 19.12 -35.35 36.12
N ALA A 527 19.26 -34.78 37.31
CA ALA A 527 20.22 -35.25 38.31
C ALA A 527 19.90 -36.66 38.85
N TYR A 528 18.61 -37.02 38.92
CA TYR A 528 18.17 -38.38 39.28
C TYR A 528 18.01 -39.33 38.07
N GLN A 529 18.44 -38.90 36.87
CA GLN A 529 18.34 -39.69 35.62
C GLN A 529 16.91 -40.12 35.23
N SER A 530 15.88 -39.42 35.70
CA SER A 530 14.48 -39.71 35.34
C SER A 530 14.10 -39.22 33.94
N ALA A 531 14.94 -38.37 33.32
CA ALA A 531 14.83 -37.92 31.94
C ALA A 531 16.18 -38.11 31.22
N PRO A 532 16.31 -39.06 30.28
CA PRO A 532 17.56 -39.26 29.53
C PRO A 532 17.81 -38.10 28.56
N ILE A 533 18.96 -37.43 28.68
CA ILE A 533 19.40 -36.43 27.70
C ILE A 533 20.21 -37.14 26.61
N GLN A 534 19.81 -36.98 25.36
CA GLN A 534 20.57 -37.49 24.23
C GLN A 534 21.79 -36.60 23.96
N ASN A 535 22.96 -37.21 23.72
CA ASN A 535 24.17 -36.57 23.16
C ASN A 535 24.99 -35.62 24.07
N VAL A 536 24.71 -35.50 25.37
CA VAL A 536 25.49 -34.66 26.30
C VAL A 536 25.76 -35.41 27.61
N ALA A 537 26.96 -35.27 28.17
CA ALA A 537 27.26 -35.83 29.48
C ALA A 537 26.35 -35.19 30.55
N PRO A 538 25.75 -35.98 31.47
CA PRO A 538 24.81 -35.45 32.46
C PRO A 538 25.44 -34.37 33.35
N GLU A 539 26.74 -34.49 33.65
CA GLU A 539 27.50 -33.50 34.41
C GLU A 539 27.53 -32.12 33.72
N GLU A 540 27.83 -32.10 32.42
CA GLU A 540 27.90 -30.85 31.64
C GLU A 540 26.52 -30.19 31.49
N ALA A 541 25.46 -31.00 31.34
CA ALA A 541 24.09 -30.51 31.30
C ALA A 541 23.67 -29.88 32.64
N LEU A 542 24.01 -30.54 33.75
CA LEU A 542 23.71 -30.05 35.10
C LEU A 542 24.48 -28.78 35.45
N ASP A 543 25.76 -28.70 35.08
CA ASP A 543 26.55 -27.48 35.27
C ASP A 543 25.98 -26.29 34.48
N PHE A 544 25.54 -26.51 33.24
CA PHE A 544 24.85 -25.50 32.46
C PHE A 544 23.54 -25.06 33.11
N LEU A 545 22.70 -26.00 33.57
CA LEU A 545 21.44 -25.65 34.23
C LEU A 545 21.66 -24.93 35.56
N MET A 546 22.70 -25.29 36.30
CA MET A 546 23.10 -24.56 37.51
C MET A 546 23.54 -23.13 37.21
N LEU A 547 24.25 -22.93 36.10
CA LEU A 547 24.59 -21.59 35.61
C LEU A 547 23.35 -20.77 35.25
N ILE A 548 22.36 -21.36 34.57
CA ILE A 548 21.10 -20.67 34.25
C ILE A 548 20.29 -20.37 35.52
N PHE A 549 20.24 -21.30 36.47
CA PHE A 549 19.63 -21.08 37.79
C PHE A 549 20.29 -19.90 38.51
N ALA A 550 21.62 -19.87 38.54
CA ALA A 550 22.36 -18.77 39.12
C ALA A 550 22.08 -17.44 38.40
N ALA A 551 22.03 -17.46 37.07
CA ALA A 551 21.73 -16.28 36.25
C ALA A 551 20.36 -15.69 36.59
N ALA A 552 19.34 -16.53 36.77
CA ALA A 552 18.01 -16.09 37.18
C ALA A 552 17.99 -15.48 38.58
N VAL A 553 18.64 -16.13 39.54
CA VAL A 553 18.74 -15.64 40.93
C VAL A 553 19.46 -14.29 40.97
N VAL A 554 20.61 -14.17 40.30
CA VAL A 554 21.39 -12.93 40.23
C VAL A 554 20.60 -11.82 39.52
N ALA A 555 19.94 -12.12 38.40
CA ALA A 555 19.13 -11.16 37.66
C ALA A 555 17.95 -10.60 38.48
N TRP A 556 17.35 -11.43 39.34
CA TRP A 556 16.09 -11.10 40.04
C TRP A 556 16.25 -10.67 41.49
N ALA A 557 17.37 -11.02 42.13
CA ALA A 557 17.65 -10.69 43.52
C ALA A 557 17.74 -9.18 43.73
N ASP A 558 18.54 -8.44 42.96
CA ASP A 558 18.72 -6.99 43.10
C ASP A 558 19.16 -6.33 41.78
N HIS A 559 19.15 -4.99 41.72
CA HIS A 559 19.65 -4.27 40.53
C HIS A 559 21.18 -4.12 40.53
N GLU A 560 21.81 -4.19 41.69
CA GLU A 560 23.25 -3.92 41.84
C GLU A 560 24.10 -5.00 41.14
N ALA A 561 23.83 -6.28 41.40
CA ALA A 561 24.66 -7.36 40.86
C ALA A 561 24.62 -7.42 39.31
N PRO A 562 23.44 -7.36 38.65
CA PRO A 562 23.38 -7.27 37.19
C PRO A 562 24.15 -6.08 36.60
N LEU A 563 24.05 -4.90 37.23
CA LEU A 563 24.75 -3.70 36.76
C LEU A 563 26.27 -3.81 36.94
N LEU A 564 26.74 -4.37 38.06
CA LEU A 564 28.17 -4.65 38.31
C LEU A 564 28.74 -5.66 37.31
N LEU A 565 27.91 -6.60 36.85
CA LEU A 565 28.23 -7.56 35.80
C LEU A 565 28.22 -6.96 34.38
N GLY A 566 27.87 -5.69 34.24
CA GLY A 566 27.83 -4.97 32.96
C GLY A 566 26.56 -5.21 32.15
N LEU A 567 25.46 -5.66 32.77
CA LEU A 567 24.17 -5.84 32.09
C LEU A 567 23.43 -4.51 31.94
N SER A 568 22.74 -4.33 30.82
CA SER A 568 22.01 -3.11 30.47
C SER A 568 20.51 -3.35 30.44
N ALA A 569 19.73 -2.29 30.68
CA ALA A 569 18.27 -2.33 30.56
C ALA A 569 17.78 -2.49 29.11
N SER A 570 18.63 -2.20 28.13
CA SER A 570 18.36 -2.34 26.69
C SER A 570 19.38 -3.23 26.02
N TRP A 571 18.96 -3.99 25.02
CA TRP A 571 19.87 -4.75 24.14
C TRP A 571 20.71 -3.84 23.24
N LEU A 572 20.19 -2.66 22.89
CA LEU A 572 20.92 -1.70 22.06
C LEU A 572 22.12 -1.14 22.84
N PRO A 573 23.33 -1.14 22.24
CA PRO A 573 24.52 -0.61 22.90
C PRO A 573 24.40 0.91 23.08
N TRP A 574 24.70 1.40 24.29
CA TRP A 574 24.76 2.85 24.56
C TRP A 574 25.93 3.56 23.87
N HIS A 575 26.92 2.82 23.37
CA HIS A 575 28.02 3.36 22.56
C HIS A 575 28.43 2.39 21.45
N GLN A 576 28.53 2.90 20.21
CA GLN A 576 29.32 2.30 19.13
C GLN A 576 30.81 2.39 19.52
N GLN A 577 31.26 1.54 20.43
CA GLN A 577 32.69 1.44 20.72
C GLN A 577 33.37 0.77 19.52
N ASN A 578 34.02 1.59 18.70
CA ASN A 578 35.17 1.23 17.87
C ASN A 578 36.35 0.80 18.76
N GLY A 579 36.13 -0.17 19.66
CA GLY A 579 37.17 -0.74 20.49
C GLY A 579 38.05 -1.68 19.65
N PRO A 580 39.33 -1.89 20.00
CA PRO A 580 40.31 -2.59 19.16
C PRO A 580 40.13 -4.12 19.14
N GLY A 581 38.95 -4.64 19.47
CA GLY A 581 38.67 -6.06 19.48
C GLY A 581 38.50 -6.59 18.06
N GLY A 582 39.32 -7.56 17.65
CA GLY A 582 39.26 -8.21 16.35
C GLY A 582 37.90 -8.85 16.00
N PRO A 583 37.77 -9.51 14.83
CA PRO A 583 36.48 -9.94 14.26
C PRO A 583 35.59 -10.81 15.16
N ALA A 584 36.15 -11.54 16.13
CA ALA A 584 35.38 -12.31 17.12
C ALA A 584 34.64 -11.42 18.16
N ALA A 585 35.17 -10.23 18.45
CA ALA A 585 34.50 -9.24 19.32
C ALA A 585 33.29 -8.60 18.64
N ALA A 586 33.16 -8.71 17.32
CA ALA A 586 32.01 -8.20 16.58
C ALA A 586 30.75 -9.09 16.72
N LEU A 587 30.89 -10.35 17.13
CA LEU A 587 29.75 -11.25 17.32
C LEU A 587 29.10 -11.07 18.71
N LEU A 588 27.77 -11.22 18.76
CA LEU A 588 26.98 -11.09 19.99
C LEU A 588 27.37 -12.21 20.99
N GLY A 589 27.53 -11.87 22.27
CA GLY A 589 27.82 -12.87 23.31
C GLY A 589 29.24 -13.49 23.30
N ARG A 590 30.08 -13.22 22.30
CA ARG A 590 31.42 -13.86 22.16
C ARG A 590 32.61 -13.03 22.66
N SER A 591 32.36 -11.89 23.31
CA SER A 591 33.45 -11.13 23.93
C SER A 591 34.04 -11.89 25.11
N PRO A 592 35.36 -11.80 25.35
CA PRO A 592 35.99 -12.31 26.57
C PRO A 592 35.28 -11.81 27.84
N MET A 593 34.82 -10.54 27.84
CA MET A 593 34.08 -9.99 28.96
C MET A 593 32.74 -10.67 29.18
N HIS A 594 32.03 -11.08 28.12
CA HIS A 594 30.75 -11.78 28.27
C HIS A 594 30.94 -13.17 28.92
N ARG A 595 32.02 -13.87 28.57
CA ARG A 595 32.37 -15.15 29.21
C ARG A 595 32.69 -14.97 30.69
N VAL A 596 33.48 -13.94 31.02
CA VAL A 596 33.79 -13.59 32.41
C VAL A 596 32.52 -13.22 33.17
N THR A 597 31.64 -12.39 32.59
CA THR A 597 30.33 -12.05 33.19
C THR A 597 29.52 -13.30 33.53
N VAL A 598 29.41 -14.25 32.61
CA VAL A 598 28.68 -15.50 32.83
C VAL A 598 29.32 -16.34 33.94
N GLN A 599 30.65 -16.42 33.99
CA GLN A 599 31.33 -17.15 35.05
C GLN A 599 31.18 -16.47 36.43
N GLU A 600 31.20 -15.14 36.47
CA GLU A 600 31.05 -14.36 37.70
C GLU A 600 29.61 -14.41 38.26
N VAL A 601 28.61 -14.80 37.47
CA VAL A 601 27.25 -15.09 37.98
C VAL A 601 27.29 -16.15 39.07
N LEU A 602 28.14 -17.18 38.91
CA LEU A 602 28.25 -18.26 39.88
C LEU A 602 28.79 -17.77 41.21
N THR A 603 29.79 -16.87 41.22
CA THR A 603 30.38 -16.34 42.46
C THR A 603 29.39 -15.45 43.24
N GLN A 604 28.47 -14.78 42.54
CA GLN A 604 27.44 -13.93 43.14
C GLN A 604 26.24 -14.71 43.70
N LEU A 605 26.05 -15.97 43.28
CA LEU A 605 24.90 -16.80 43.67
C LEU A 605 24.63 -16.84 45.19
N PRO A 606 25.62 -17.05 46.09
CA PRO A 606 25.34 -17.13 47.52
C PRO A 606 24.71 -15.84 48.07
N ARG A 607 25.26 -14.67 47.68
CA ARG A 607 24.74 -13.38 48.13
C ARG A 607 23.36 -13.10 47.52
N SER A 608 23.21 -13.31 46.20
CA SER A 608 21.95 -13.05 45.51
C SER A 608 20.83 -13.97 45.96
N MET A 609 21.11 -15.24 46.29
CA MET A 609 20.11 -16.16 46.82
C MET A 609 19.55 -15.67 48.17
N LEU A 610 20.43 -15.26 49.09
CA LEU A 610 20.02 -14.70 50.37
C LEU A 610 19.10 -13.48 50.18
N LEU A 611 19.47 -12.57 49.27
CA LEU A 611 18.70 -11.36 48.98
C LEU A 611 17.35 -11.66 48.33
N LEU A 612 17.29 -12.66 47.44
CA LEU A 612 16.06 -13.07 46.77
C LEU A 612 15.05 -13.62 47.79
N LEU A 613 15.48 -14.57 48.63
CA LEU A 613 14.62 -15.25 49.60
C LEU A 613 14.17 -14.36 50.77
N GLN A 614 14.72 -13.16 50.93
CA GLN A 614 14.24 -12.17 51.89
C GLN A 614 13.05 -11.34 51.38
N LYS A 615 12.72 -11.43 50.08
CA LYS A 615 11.70 -10.62 49.42
C LYS A 615 10.41 -11.40 49.21
N GLU A 616 9.27 -10.75 49.31
CA GLU A 616 8.00 -11.34 48.89
C GLU A 616 7.92 -11.41 47.35
N PRO A 617 7.34 -12.47 46.77
CA PRO A 617 6.76 -13.68 47.38
C PRO A 617 7.76 -14.84 47.56
N TRP A 618 9.05 -14.61 47.32
CA TRP A 618 10.10 -15.63 47.40
C TRP A 618 10.29 -16.18 48.82
N LYS A 619 10.09 -15.32 49.81
CA LYS A 619 10.22 -15.63 51.24
C LYS A 619 9.34 -16.81 51.65
N GLU A 620 8.12 -16.91 51.14
CA GLU A 620 7.20 -18.03 51.41
C GLU A 620 7.73 -19.37 50.88
N GLN A 621 8.62 -19.36 49.88
CA GLN A 621 9.20 -20.55 49.28
C GLN A 621 10.57 -20.92 49.86
N THR A 622 11.10 -20.17 50.82
CA THR A 622 12.45 -20.35 51.40
C THR A 622 12.76 -21.80 51.78
N GLN A 623 11.82 -22.48 52.46
CA GLN A 623 12.00 -23.88 52.85
C GLN A 623 12.20 -24.79 51.62
N LYS A 624 11.45 -24.60 50.54
CA LYS A 624 11.57 -25.40 49.32
C LYS A 624 12.93 -25.21 48.64
N PHE A 625 13.46 -23.99 48.63
CA PHE A 625 14.80 -23.72 48.09
C PHE A 625 15.89 -24.41 48.91
N ILE A 626 15.79 -24.35 50.24
CA ILE A 626 16.74 -25.03 51.14
C ILE A 626 16.68 -26.55 50.95
N ASP A 627 15.47 -27.13 50.93
CA ASP A 627 15.28 -28.57 50.77
C ASP A 627 15.79 -29.06 49.40
N TRP A 628 15.58 -28.26 48.34
CA TRP A 628 16.10 -28.56 47.00
C TRP A 628 17.63 -28.50 46.94
N LEU A 629 18.27 -27.48 47.52
CA LEU A 629 19.74 -27.37 47.58
C LEU A 629 20.35 -28.57 48.31
N LEU A 630 19.77 -28.97 49.44
CA LEU A 630 20.19 -30.17 50.19
C LEU A 630 20.02 -31.44 49.36
N SER A 631 18.86 -31.62 48.72
CA SER A 631 18.57 -32.78 47.88
C SER A 631 19.56 -32.93 46.73
N ILE A 632 19.98 -31.82 46.11
CA ILE A 632 20.98 -31.83 45.03
C ILE A 632 22.39 -32.12 45.56
N MET A 633 22.77 -31.55 46.70
CA MET A 633 24.08 -31.79 47.30
C MET A 633 24.31 -33.26 47.67
N GLU A 634 23.25 -33.96 48.06
CA GLU A 634 23.27 -35.38 48.44
C GLU A 634 23.40 -36.35 47.26
N ILE A 635 23.32 -35.86 46.02
CA ILE A 635 23.46 -36.68 44.83
C ILE A 635 24.91 -37.18 44.72
N PRO A 636 25.14 -38.47 44.37
CA PRO A 636 26.48 -39.05 44.28
C PRO A 636 27.46 -38.22 43.45
N ASN A 637 28.75 -38.25 43.81
CA ASN A 637 29.83 -37.41 43.26
C ASN A 637 30.05 -37.47 41.74
N LYS A 638 29.37 -38.36 41.01
CA LYS A 638 29.48 -38.50 39.55
C LYS A 638 28.53 -37.58 38.77
N ALA A 639 27.61 -36.87 39.43
CA ALA A 639 26.57 -36.08 38.76
C ALA A 639 26.92 -34.59 38.60
N PHE A 640 27.76 -34.02 39.46
CA PHE A 640 28.13 -32.59 39.42
C PHE A 640 29.64 -32.43 39.52
N ALA A 641 30.18 -31.43 38.81
CA ALA A 641 31.57 -31.04 38.99
C ALA A 641 31.83 -30.60 40.43
N ALA A 642 33.05 -30.84 40.92
CA ALA A 642 33.44 -30.50 42.30
C ALA A 642 33.23 -29.00 42.62
N LYS A 643 33.53 -28.12 41.65
CA LYS A 643 33.32 -26.67 41.76
C LYS A 643 31.85 -26.31 41.97
N SER A 644 30.94 -26.98 41.27
CA SER A 644 29.49 -26.76 41.39
C SER A 644 28.98 -27.19 42.77
N LYS A 645 29.53 -28.28 43.33
CA LYS A 645 29.22 -28.72 44.70
C LYS A 645 29.72 -27.74 45.77
N ASP A 646 30.94 -27.23 45.62
CA ASP A 646 31.49 -26.21 46.52
C ASP A 646 30.64 -24.94 46.50
N LEU A 647 30.18 -24.53 45.32
CA LEU A 647 29.29 -23.39 45.16
C LEU A 647 27.92 -23.62 45.82
N LEU A 648 27.31 -24.79 45.63
CA LEU A 648 26.05 -25.15 46.28
C LEU A 648 26.19 -25.12 47.80
N LYS A 649 27.30 -25.63 48.33
CA LYS A 649 27.61 -25.57 49.75
C LYS A 649 27.77 -24.12 50.23
N ALA A 650 28.54 -23.30 49.52
CA ALA A 650 28.68 -21.87 49.84
C ALA A 650 27.32 -21.14 49.81
N THR A 651 26.48 -21.46 48.83
CA THR A 651 25.11 -20.92 48.71
C THR A 651 24.27 -21.35 49.91
N LEU A 652 24.26 -22.62 50.27
CA LEU A 652 23.53 -23.13 51.44
C LEU A 652 23.99 -22.46 52.74
N LEU A 653 25.31 -22.28 52.92
CA LEU A 653 25.89 -21.62 54.09
C LEU A 653 25.50 -20.15 54.19
N SER A 654 25.33 -19.45 53.07
CA SER A 654 24.88 -18.06 53.05
C SER A 654 23.46 -17.88 53.63
N LEU A 655 22.63 -18.93 53.55
CA LEU A 655 21.25 -18.94 54.03
C LEU A 655 21.13 -19.15 55.55
N ARG A 656 22.25 -19.34 56.27
CA ARG A 656 22.28 -19.57 57.73
C ARG A 656 21.57 -18.53 58.58
N VAL A 657 21.37 -17.33 58.03
CA VAL A 657 20.72 -16.21 58.72
C VAL A 657 19.18 -16.34 58.69
N LEU A 658 18.64 -17.10 57.73
CA LEU A 658 17.19 -17.28 57.54
C LEU A 658 16.59 -18.18 58.65
N PRO A 659 15.39 -17.87 59.18
CA PRO A 659 14.74 -18.65 60.23
C PRO A 659 14.57 -20.13 59.90
N GLU A 660 14.23 -20.45 58.66
CA GLU A 660 14.01 -21.80 58.15
C GLU A 660 15.27 -22.65 58.23
N PHE A 661 16.45 -22.03 58.06
CA PHE A 661 17.74 -22.69 58.13
C PHE A 661 18.15 -23.07 59.57
N LYS A 662 17.67 -22.30 60.56
CA LYS A 662 18.00 -22.51 61.99
C LYS A 662 17.34 -23.74 62.60
N LYS A 663 16.47 -24.44 61.86
CA LYS A 663 15.88 -25.71 62.28
C LYS A 663 17.00 -26.75 62.44
N LYS A 664 17.01 -27.45 63.58
CA LYS A 664 18.04 -28.46 63.93
C LYS A 664 18.29 -29.48 62.80
N ALA A 665 17.22 -29.99 62.18
CA ALA A 665 17.32 -30.98 61.11
C ALA A 665 18.03 -30.46 59.84
N VAL A 666 17.80 -29.19 59.48
CA VAL A 666 18.45 -28.55 58.32
C VAL A 666 19.92 -28.30 58.63
N TRP A 667 20.22 -27.82 59.84
CA TRP A 667 21.58 -27.51 60.27
C TRP A 667 22.48 -28.76 60.30
N THR A 668 22.00 -29.87 60.87
CA THR A 668 22.74 -31.14 60.91
C THR A 668 23.04 -31.67 59.49
N ARG A 669 22.05 -31.61 58.60
CA ARG A 669 22.15 -32.09 57.21
C ARG A 669 23.09 -31.23 56.35
N ALA A 670 23.09 -29.91 56.56
CA ALA A 670 23.95 -28.97 55.83
C ALA A 670 25.44 -29.04 56.20
N TYR A 671 25.76 -29.33 57.48
CA TYR A 671 27.14 -29.34 57.99
C TYR A 671 27.72 -30.76 58.17
N GLY A 672 26.93 -31.81 57.97
CA GLY A 672 27.40 -33.20 58.02
C GLY A 672 27.90 -33.62 59.39
N TRP A 673 27.13 -33.30 60.44
CA TRP A 673 27.37 -33.77 61.81
C TRP A 673 26.68 -35.09 62.09
#